data_AF-A0AAU2C313-F1
#
_entry.id   AF-A0AAU2C313-F1
#
_cell.length_a   1.000
_cell.length_b   1.000
_cell.length_c   1.000
_cell.angle_alpha   90.00
_cell.angle_beta   90.00
_cell.angle_gamma   90.00
#
_symmetry.space_group_name_H-M   'P 1'
#
loop_
_entity.id
_entity.type
_entity.pdbx_description
1 polymer ?
#
loop_
_entity_poly.entity_id
_entity_poly.type
_entity_poly.pdbx_seq_one_letter_code
_entity_poly.pdbx_strand_id
1 'polypeptide(L)'
;MSGGSGLAEALRVLRACGHDLDAEQVLDVLWLARRLPAGPDAPLSRGLRPAEEPPLPPPSAPAGGETPPRSAPPPRGEDLPDLTSSSLYASARRPPAPALPELRPARQAEPRSAMPVRVPEGKALTDELGLGRALRPLRRRQASRRRREIDEERTAVELAETRLPDVVLRPVQERWLHLVLLVDDGLSMLLWHRLGAELRVLLERLGAFATTRVLGLDTRSAGEPRLHVRPFQPDSTPVPTTTVNDPTGRTLVLVVSDGMGRAWRHGALYALLHSWAARGPVALLHTLPQEMWEASGIHAERWQATTRRIGGANTSWRITDPVLPPDLARFADVPVPVLEPSARALGDWARLLASPGTTVELPLLSRPTRHAAVTAARDLQSAQHFRDAATPEAYRLAAHLAAVSPLSVPVMRLVQSAVPWPATTSHLAEVFLGGLVRPAPAPVPGPLPAKHLVFDFTEESKAVLLDAVPQAELLGTSRSIGRRLEQLAGNSPDFPAWLAHPDGSAELPGSHRPFTSVERRLLSRLGVSTVRRDRGAGPSRPAQPSDLSDDWGQLTDTDPRRIGPYELLGRRRGRRTVAYWGVDERRTPAVVRTPRPDLPAANARLIEVEARVLERLGGQYAPKLLGTGLDDSPPWLAMAPIADEGSLRQQPPRLAELLTVAAEDGSAPFDLLTGLLVGWHLSSALSVCHLNGLVLSDLSADGVFVLRRTVVLGNLSDCVVDGRYEGTGSAPTVKDNMRSLGELLQLISSRVGVNTPGLPDGMHLWQGDGWESLRLLVLRCLDPLPAVRPAAGEIADVLARYISLARAVRDSSPARVPIRLAPRVPLRPPPAEPVRAETVSPLRLPRFGAARRDSEALLERLRVPLDQGRRLTVLGTHAGTGRTVTTVVLGSLLATVRGEPVLALDGPPTERALDIYVRGPVTATTRDIALLPPDTPYAGIRALTTRLDSGLEIAGYGARADLNPAHAQEYARVLTLADPYYAFVLTNCLPSRSDRPAEAVLDPTDQLIVCCTASEASLGDARHLLRRLPEDRSRVLLRNAVVVVGGPGNTGRQLPADFPQRLGVDAERVVRIPFDPALRYSGFDGLGRLRPATTRAYLKLAELVTDPGTH
;
A
#
# COMPACT_ATOMS: atom_id res chain seq x y z
N MET A 1 -26.19 -12.87 58.67
CA MET A 1 -26.06 -12.25 57.34
C MET A 1 -24.68 -11.61 57.19
N SER A 2 -23.63 -12.38 56.88
CA SER A 2 -22.24 -11.86 56.80
C SER A 2 -21.51 -12.14 55.48
N GLY A 3 -22.06 -12.96 54.58
CA GLY A 3 -21.41 -13.26 53.29
C GLY A 3 -21.55 -12.18 52.21
N GLY A 4 -22.62 -11.38 52.26
CA GLY A 4 -22.92 -10.40 51.20
C GLY A 4 -22.00 -9.18 51.17
N SER A 5 -21.54 -8.70 52.33
CA SER A 5 -20.62 -7.56 52.42
C SER A 5 -19.24 -7.90 51.86
N GLY A 6 -18.69 -9.08 52.19
CA GLY A 6 -17.39 -9.53 51.70
C GLY A 6 -17.32 -9.69 50.18
N LEU A 7 -18.40 -10.18 49.55
CA LEU A 7 -18.47 -10.27 48.10
C LEU A 7 -18.55 -8.87 47.45
N ALA A 8 -19.34 -7.96 48.00
CA ALA A 8 -19.42 -6.58 47.52
C ALA A 8 -18.09 -5.80 47.67
N GLU A 9 -17.35 -6.05 48.76
CA GLU A 9 -15.99 -5.54 48.99
C GLU A 9 -15.01 -6.06 47.92
N ALA A 10 -14.99 -7.38 47.69
CA ALA A 10 -14.11 -8.02 46.71
C ALA A 10 -14.37 -7.54 45.27
N LEU A 11 -15.66 -7.45 44.87
CA LEU A 11 -16.03 -6.95 43.55
C LEU A 11 -15.69 -5.46 43.39
N ARG A 12 -15.84 -4.64 44.44
CA ARG A 12 -15.42 -3.23 44.42
C ARG A 12 -13.90 -3.08 44.25
N VAL A 13 -13.10 -3.94 44.89
CA VAL A 13 -11.63 -3.93 44.72
C VAL A 13 -11.24 -4.39 43.32
N LEU A 14 -11.81 -5.48 42.81
CA LEU A 14 -11.54 -5.95 41.44
C LEU A 14 -11.91 -4.90 40.38
N ARG A 15 -13.04 -4.21 40.56
CA ARG A 15 -13.47 -3.11 39.70
C ARG A 15 -12.52 -1.91 39.76
N ALA A 16 -11.98 -1.59 40.94
CA ALA A 16 -10.93 -0.57 41.10
C ALA A 16 -9.59 -0.98 40.44
N CYS A 17 -9.33 -2.29 40.32
CA CYS A 17 -8.22 -2.85 39.55
C CYS A 17 -8.54 -3.04 38.05
N GLY A 18 -9.67 -2.52 37.54
CA GLY A 18 -10.03 -2.57 36.12
C GLY A 18 -10.72 -3.87 35.65
N HIS A 19 -11.09 -4.77 36.56
CA HIS A 19 -11.78 -6.03 36.25
C HIS A 19 -13.23 -6.00 36.75
N ASP A 20 -14.17 -5.74 35.83
CA ASP A 20 -15.61 -5.74 36.09
C ASP A 20 -16.20 -7.08 35.66
N LEU A 21 -16.52 -7.95 36.63
CA LEU A 21 -16.96 -9.32 36.38
C LEU A 21 -18.49 -9.44 36.35
N ASP A 22 -19.01 -10.17 35.36
CA ASP A 22 -20.45 -10.48 35.27
C ASP A 22 -20.89 -11.59 36.25
N ALA A 23 -22.20 -11.82 36.33
CA ALA A 23 -22.77 -12.76 37.30
C ALA A 23 -22.34 -14.23 37.09
N GLU A 24 -22.09 -14.66 35.85
CA GLU A 24 -21.60 -16.03 35.58
C GLU A 24 -20.11 -16.12 35.90
N GLN A 25 -19.31 -15.12 35.55
CA GLN A 25 -17.89 -15.05 35.89
C GLN A 25 -17.66 -15.04 37.41
N VAL A 26 -18.51 -14.33 38.18
CA VAL A 26 -18.45 -14.35 39.65
C VAL A 26 -18.79 -15.75 40.20
N LEU A 27 -19.75 -16.46 39.60
CA LEU A 27 -20.06 -17.84 39.98
C LEU A 27 -18.90 -18.79 39.66
N ASP A 28 -18.27 -18.66 38.49
CA ASP A 28 -17.09 -19.45 38.09
C ASP A 28 -15.88 -19.19 39.00
N VAL A 29 -15.61 -17.92 39.36
CA VAL A 29 -14.54 -17.57 40.30
C VAL A 29 -14.81 -18.16 41.69
N LEU A 30 -16.05 -18.11 42.19
CA LEU A 30 -16.43 -18.72 43.47
C LEU A 30 -16.37 -20.27 43.42
N TRP A 31 -16.68 -20.87 42.27
CA TRP A 31 -16.58 -22.31 42.03
C TRP A 31 -15.11 -22.77 41.99
N LEU A 32 -14.24 -22.02 41.31
CA LEU A 32 -12.79 -22.24 41.27
C LEU A 32 -12.15 -22.05 42.65
N ALA A 33 -12.50 -20.99 43.37
CA ALA A 33 -12.01 -20.73 44.73
C ALA A 33 -12.38 -21.86 45.71
N ARG A 34 -13.49 -22.59 45.49
CA ARG A 34 -13.85 -23.80 46.26
C ARG A 34 -13.13 -25.08 45.82
N ARG A 35 -12.41 -25.08 44.69
CA ARG A 35 -11.75 -26.27 44.12
C ARG A 35 -10.22 -26.16 44.05
N LEU A 36 -9.66 -24.97 44.25
CA LEU A 36 -8.21 -24.76 44.31
C LEU A 36 -7.70 -24.93 45.76
N PRO A 37 -6.51 -25.52 45.96
CA PRO A 37 -5.94 -25.69 47.29
C PRO A 37 -5.47 -24.35 47.86
N ALA A 38 -5.93 -24.01 49.07
CA ALA A 38 -5.52 -22.82 49.80
C ALA A 38 -4.29 -23.11 50.69
N GLY A 39 -3.18 -22.41 50.45
CA GLY A 39 -1.97 -22.51 51.26
C GLY A 39 -0.82 -21.67 50.70
N PRO A 40 0.21 -21.36 51.50
CA PRO A 40 1.33 -20.50 51.09
C PRO A 40 2.23 -21.12 50.01
N ASP A 41 2.15 -22.43 49.78
CA ASP A 41 2.83 -23.15 48.69
C ASP A 41 1.99 -23.28 47.41
N ALA A 42 0.80 -22.66 47.35
CA ALA A 42 0.04 -22.57 46.10
C ALA A 42 0.87 -21.80 45.03
N PRO A 43 0.82 -22.22 43.75
CA PRO A 43 1.74 -21.69 42.72
C PRO A 43 1.62 -20.18 42.48
N LEU A 44 0.48 -19.56 42.84
CA LEU A 44 0.28 -18.11 42.76
C LEU A 44 1.05 -17.30 43.83
N SER A 45 1.42 -17.92 44.95
CA SER A 45 2.01 -17.22 46.11
C SER A 45 3.51 -16.91 45.96
N ARG A 46 4.19 -17.48 44.97
CA ARG A 46 5.65 -17.30 44.76
C ARG A 46 6.04 -16.00 44.05
N GLY A 47 5.09 -15.26 43.48
CA GLY A 47 5.36 -14.04 42.71
C GLY A 47 5.46 -12.74 43.50
N LEU A 48 5.19 -12.75 44.82
CA LEU A 48 4.99 -11.54 45.62
C LEU A 48 5.99 -11.40 46.78
N ARG A 49 7.22 -10.94 46.47
CA ARG A 49 8.14 -10.34 47.45
C ARG A 49 8.92 -9.15 46.82
N PRO A 50 8.89 -7.94 47.42
CA PRO A 50 9.70 -6.81 46.96
C PRO A 50 11.10 -6.82 47.59
N ALA A 51 12.05 -6.10 46.98
CA ALA A 51 13.44 -5.93 47.43
C ALA A 51 13.75 -4.45 47.77
N GLU A 52 14.73 -4.23 48.66
CA GLU A 52 15.14 -2.91 49.17
C GLU A 52 16.09 -2.13 48.23
N GLU A 53 16.18 -0.80 48.46
CA GLU A 53 16.86 0.18 47.60
C GLU A 53 17.82 1.08 48.43
N PRO A 54 19.07 1.34 47.99
CA PRO A 54 20.07 2.13 48.74
C PRO A 54 20.16 3.63 48.32
N PRO A 55 20.81 4.52 49.11
CA PRO A 55 20.60 5.98 49.08
C PRO A 55 21.55 6.83 48.21
N LEU A 56 21.20 8.12 48.03
CA LEU A 56 21.87 9.14 47.19
C LEU A 56 22.54 10.30 47.99
N PRO A 57 23.61 10.94 47.47
CA PRO A 57 24.26 12.14 48.04
C PRO A 57 23.82 13.49 47.37
N PRO A 58 24.22 14.67 47.89
CA PRO A 58 23.54 15.97 47.67
C PRO A 58 24.15 16.92 46.59
N PRO A 59 23.48 18.04 46.23
CA PRO A 59 23.85 18.92 45.10
C PRO A 59 24.61 20.21 45.49
N SER A 60 25.03 21.01 44.50
CA SER A 60 25.66 22.34 44.65
C SER A 60 25.23 23.33 43.54
N ALA A 61 25.43 24.64 43.77
CA ALA A 61 24.65 25.76 43.23
C ALA A 61 25.26 26.51 41.99
N PRO A 62 24.54 27.48 41.36
CA PRO A 62 24.90 28.06 40.05
C PRO A 62 25.21 29.59 40.02
N ALA A 63 25.85 30.05 38.93
CA ALA A 63 25.91 31.42 38.38
C ALA A 63 26.47 31.33 36.93
N GLY A 64 26.33 32.26 35.97
CA GLY A 64 25.64 33.55 35.85
C GLY A 64 26.34 34.44 34.78
N GLY A 65 25.62 35.25 33.98
CA GLY A 65 26.20 36.48 33.39
C GLY A 65 25.95 36.80 31.90
N GLU A 66 25.35 37.97 31.67
CA GLU A 66 24.87 38.65 30.43
C GLU A 66 25.88 39.09 29.32
N THR A 67 25.43 39.01 28.05
CA THR A 67 25.41 39.97 26.87
C THR A 67 26.08 41.38 26.93
N PRO A 68 26.20 42.18 25.82
CA PRO A 68 26.40 41.95 24.35
C PRO A 68 27.52 42.92 23.78
N PRO A 69 27.40 43.83 22.75
CA PRO A 69 26.88 43.83 21.34
C PRO A 69 27.87 44.38 20.23
N ARG A 70 27.37 44.64 18.99
CA ARG A 70 27.90 45.47 17.83
C ARG A 70 29.00 44.86 16.91
N SER A 71 29.07 45.12 15.58
CA SER A 71 28.17 45.80 14.60
C SER A 71 28.56 45.50 13.12
N ALA A 72 27.62 45.57 12.17
CA ALA A 72 27.78 45.46 10.69
C ALA A 72 27.77 46.87 10.01
N PRO A 73 27.64 47.11 8.66
CA PRO A 73 27.53 46.25 7.45
C PRO A 73 28.53 46.72 6.30
N PRO A 74 28.35 46.52 4.95
CA PRO A 74 27.25 46.99 4.05
C PRO A 74 26.81 45.94 2.96
N PRO A 75 25.88 46.25 2.00
CA PRO A 75 24.89 45.25 1.51
C PRO A 75 24.74 45.01 -0.01
N ARG A 76 24.07 43.90 -0.40
CA ARG A 76 22.79 43.85 -1.21
C ARG A 76 22.50 42.49 -1.87
N GLY A 77 21.21 42.12 -1.89
CA GLY A 77 20.67 40.93 -2.58
C GLY A 77 19.56 40.25 -1.76
N GLU A 78 18.45 40.97 -1.52
CA GLU A 78 17.51 40.67 -0.40
C GLU A 78 16.23 39.89 -0.77
N ASP A 79 15.92 39.64 -2.05
CA ASP A 79 14.62 39.04 -2.48
C ASP A 79 14.65 37.52 -2.74
N LEU A 80 15.54 36.77 -2.08
CA LEU A 80 15.66 35.31 -2.19
C LEU A 80 15.62 34.64 -0.80
N PRO A 81 14.78 33.61 -0.57
CA PRO A 81 14.77 32.89 0.69
C PRO A 81 16.07 32.10 0.88
N ASP A 82 16.60 32.10 2.12
CA ASP A 82 17.77 31.30 2.50
C ASP A 82 17.41 29.81 2.47
N LEU A 83 18.01 29.07 1.51
CA LEU A 83 17.79 27.64 1.28
C LEU A 83 18.22 26.73 2.46
N THR A 84 18.92 27.27 3.46
CA THR A 84 19.46 26.57 4.63
C THR A 84 18.76 26.89 5.95
N SER A 85 17.83 27.85 5.98
CA SER A 85 17.26 28.41 7.22
C SER A 85 16.09 27.58 7.81
N SER A 86 16.31 26.97 8.99
CA SER A 86 15.29 26.14 9.68
C SER A 86 14.26 26.94 10.50
N SER A 87 14.43 28.26 10.65
CA SER A 87 13.81 29.07 11.71
C SER A 87 12.44 29.70 11.38
N LEU A 88 11.71 29.20 10.39
CA LEU A 88 10.34 29.65 10.06
C LEU A 88 9.25 28.59 10.31
N TYR A 89 9.61 27.44 10.89
CA TYR A 89 8.69 26.33 11.19
C TYR A 89 8.25 26.31 12.66
N ALA A 90 7.31 27.18 13.06
CA ALA A 90 6.28 26.94 14.09
C ALA A 90 5.60 28.24 14.57
N SER A 91 4.37 28.52 14.10
CA SER A 91 3.56 29.60 14.67
C SER A 91 2.05 29.33 14.59
N ALA A 92 1.57 28.34 15.35
CA ALA A 92 0.16 28.28 15.78
C ALA A 92 -0.05 27.49 17.10
N ARG A 93 -0.30 28.26 18.18
CA ARG A 93 -1.09 27.88 19.39
C ARG A 93 -0.54 26.82 20.37
N ARG A 94 -0.11 27.29 21.55
CA ARG A 94 -0.18 26.57 22.84
C ARG A 94 -1.41 27.04 23.66
N PRO A 95 -2.15 26.13 24.30
CA PRO A 95 -2.87 26.37 25.55
C PRO A 95 -2.06 25.88 26.77
N PRO A 96 -2.48 26.16 28.02
CA PRO A 96 -1.59 26.14 29.19
C PRO A 96 -1.44 24.77 29.88
N ALA A 97 -0.35 24.63 30.63
CA ALA A 97 -0.08 23.50 31.52
C ALA A 97 -0.82 23.63 32.86
N PRO A 98 -1.11 22.49 33.52
CA PRO A 98 -0.91 22.42 34.96
C PRO A 98 -0.17 21.15 35.45
N ALA A 99 0.60 21.34 36.52
CA ALA A 99 1.02 20.37 37.56
C ALA A 99 1.63 19.00 37.16
N LEU A 100 2.92 18.83 37.47
CA LEU A 100 3.51 17.52 37.83
C LEU A 100 3.07 17.12 39.25
N PRO A 101 2.90 15.82 39.51
CA PRO A 101 3.80 15.20 40.49
C PRO A 101 4.44 13.87 40.06
N GLU A 102 5.67 13.69 40.56
CA GLU A 102 6.34 12.44 40.94
C GLU A 102 6.80 11.42 39.88
N LEU A 103 8.11 11.09 39.97
CA LEU A 103 8.84 10.09 39.21
C LEU A 103 9.24 8.92 40.14
N ARG A 104 9.00 7.68 39.68
CA ARG A 104 9.49 6.41 40.24
C ARG A 104 9.67 5.38 39.10
N PRO A 105 10.49 4.34 39.23
CA PRO A 105 11.90 4.43 38.80
C PRO A 105 12.22 3.65 37.51
N ALA A 106 13.46 3.82 37.02
CA ALA A 106 14.16 2.96 36.06
C ALA A 106 13.34 2.43 34.86
N ARG A 107 13.34 3.17 33.73
CA ARG A 107 12.81 2.69 32.45
C ARG A 107 13.53 1.41 32.01
N GLN A 108 12.78 0.32 31.93
CA GLN A 108 13.08 -0.81 31.04
C GLN A 108 13.20 -0.29 29.60
N ALA A 109 13.97 -0.98 28.75
CA ALA A 109 14.20 -0.57 27.36
C ALA A 109 12.87 -0.30 26.64
N GLU A 110 12.67 0.94 26.16
CA GLU A 110 11.36 1.41 25.73
C GLU A 110 10.76 0.51 24.64
N PRO A 111 9.52 0.04 24.82
CA PRO A 111 8.85 -0.75 23.82
C PRO A 111 8.66 0.07 22.55
N ARG A 112 9.00 -0.52 21.39
CA ARG A 112 8.81 0.15 20.10
C ARG A 112 7.44 -0.19 19.52
N SER A 113 6.67 0.85 19.22
CA SER A 113 5.41 0.79 18.49
C SER A 113 5.57 0.09 17.14
N ALA A 114 4.76 -0.93 16.92
CA ALA A 114 4.70 -1.66 15.66
C ALA A 114 3.26 -1.90 15.22
N MET A 115 3.03 -1.85 13.90
CA MET A 115 1.69 -2.00 13.31
C MET A 115 1.55 -3.40 12.68
N PRO A 116 0.46 -4.15 12.98
CA PRO A 116 0.19 -5.43 12.33
C PRO A 116 -0.27 -5.24 10.88
N VAL A 117 0.27 -6.05 9.96
CA VAL A 117 -0.08 -6.05 8.53
C VAL A 117 -0.38 -7.47 8.07
N ARG A 118 -1.54 -7.69 7.43
CA ARG A 118 -1.88 -8.97 6.77
C ARG A 118 -1.31 -9.04 5.37
N VAL A 119 -0.55 -10.09 5.06
CA VAL A 119 -0.12 -10.40 3.70
C VAL A 119 -1.22 -11.20 2.98
N PRO A 120 -1.72 -10.75 1.80
CA PRO A 120 -2.66 -11.52 1.00
C PRO A 120 -1.92 -12.66 0.29
N GLU A 121 -1.73 -13.76 1.01
CA GLU A 121 -1.27 -15.02 0.43
C GLU A 121 -2.29 -15.55 -0.61
N GLY A 122 -1.80 -16.02 -1.76
CA GLY A 122 -2.60 -16.75 -2.74
C GLY A 122 -3.15 -18.07 -2.18
N LYS A 123 -4.17 -18.64 -2.85
CA LYS A 123 -4.69 -19.98 -2.52
C LYS A 123 -3.60 -21.04 -2.66
N ALA A 124 -3.58 -22.00 -1.74
CA ALA A 124 -2.71 -23.17 -1.84
C ALA A 124 -3.31 -24.23 -2.80
N LEU A 125 -4.64 -24.36 -2.83
CA LEU A 125 -5.37 -25.14 -3.82
C LEU A 125 -5.78 -24.25 -5.01
N THR A 126 -5.14 -24.46 -6.16
CA THR A 126 -5.41 -23.72 -7.39
C THR A 126 -6.69 -24.17 -8.12
N ASP A 127 -7.04 -25.46 -8.04
CA ASP A 127 -8.22 -26.05 -8.71
C ASP A 127 -9.20 -26.73 -7.72
N GLU A 128 -9.79 -25.94 -6.80
CA GLU A 128 -10.83 -26.43 -5.87
C GLU A 128 -12.03 -27.07 -6.59
N LEU A 129 -12.38 -26.60 -7.81
CA LEU A 129 -13.54 -27.08 -8.57
C LEU A 129 -13.27 -28.45 -9.19
N GLY A 130 -12.11 -28.66 -9.81
CA GLY A 130 -11.68 -29.96 -10.31
C GLY A 130 -11.49 -30.96 -9.17
N LEU A 131 -10.87 -30.57 -8.05
CA LEU A 131 -10.76 -31.39 -6.84
C LEU A 131 -12.13 -31.81 -6.30
N GLY A 132 -13.08 -30.87 -6.19
CA GLY A 132 -14.45 -31.17 -5.76
C GLY A 132 -15.22 -32.09 -6.72
N ARG A 133 -14.97 -31.98 -8.03
CA ARG A 133 -15.51 -32.89 -9.06
C ARG A 133 -14.88 -34.28 -8.98
N ALA A 134 -13.56 -34.35 -8.79
CA ALA A 134 -12.79 -35.58 -8.68
C ALA A 134 -13.21 -36.43 -7.47
N LEU A 135 -13.47 -35.80 -6.32
CA LEU A 135 -13.92 -36.46 -5.10
C LEU A 135 -15.43 -36.77 -5.06
N ARG A 136 -16.21 -36.32 -6.05
CA ARG A 136 -17.67 -36.58 -6.15
C ARG A 136 -18.07 -38.06 -6.03
N PRO A 137 -17.32 -39.08 -6.49
CA PRO A 137 -17.65 -40.49 -6.30
C PRO A 137 -17.80 -40.89 -4.83
N LEU A 138 -17.11 -40.22 -3.88
CA LEU A 138 -17.25 -40.49 -2.45
C LEU A 138 -18.60 -40.03 -1.88
N ARG A 139 -19.37 -39.21 -2.59
CA ARG A 139 -20.64 -38.64 -2.11
C ARG A 139 -21.82 -39.61 -2.24
N ARG A 140 -21.64 -40.84 -1.76
CA ARG A 140 -22.68 -41.89 -1.70
C ARG A 140 -23.48 -41.80 -0.41
N ARG A 141 -24.71 -42.32 -0.44
CA ARG A 141 -25.53 -42.58 0.75
C ARG A 141 -25.78 -44.07 0.91
N GLN A 142 -26.06 -44.50 2.13
CA GLN A 142 -26.40 -45.86 2.48
C GLN A 142 -27.60 -45.86 3.44
N ALA A 143 -28.50 -46.82 3.25
CA ALA A 143 -29.58 -47.11 4.18
C ALA A 143 -29.02 -47.41 5.59
N SER A 144 -29.45 -46.66 6.59
CA SER A 144 -29.07 -46.88 7.98
C SER A 144 -29.58 -48.22 8.47
N ARG A 145 -28.71 -49.00 9.13
CA ARG A 145 -29.12 -50.27 9.77
C ARG A 145 -29.82 -50.09 11.11
N ARG A 146 -29.78 -48.89 11.69
CA ARG A 146 -30.29 -48.60 13.05
C ARG A 146 -31.33 -47.50 13.10
N ARG A 147 -31.34 -46.56 12.15
CA ARG A 147 -32.30 -45.45 12.10
C ARG A 147 -33.32 -45.67 10.98
N ARG A 148 -34.60 -45.54 11.31
CA ARG A 148 -35.70 -45.49 10.35
C ARG A 148 -36.40 -44.14 10.48
N GLU A 149 -36.88 -43.63 9.36
CA GLU A 149 -37.77 -42.47 9.24
C GLU A 149 -39.13 -42.92 8.72
N ILE A 150 -40.15 -42.08 8.90
CA ILE A 150 -41.45 -42.29 8.28
C ILE A 150 -41.31 -42.05 6.78
N ASP A 151 -41.76 -42.99 5.96
CA ASP A 151 -41.99 -42.76 4.55
C ASP A 151 -43.36 -42.11 4.40
N GLU A 152 -43.40 -40.77 4.46
CA GLU A 152 -44.65 -39.98 4.44
C GLU A 152 -45.50 -40.28 3.21
N GLU A 153 -44.87 -40.45 2.04
CA GLU A 153 -45.53 -40.72 0.77
C GLU A 153 -46.13 -42.13 0.75
N ARG A 154 -45.37 -43.16 1.14
CA ARG A 154 -45.95 -44.52 1.27
C ARG A 154 -46.99 -44.62 2.37
N THR A 155 -46.79 -43.95 3.51
CA THR A 155 -47.75 -43.95 4.61
C THR A 155 -49.08 -43.33 4.16
N ALA A 156 -49.04 -42.25 3.37
CA ALA A 156 -50.24 -41.65 2.80
C ALA A 156 -50.95 -42.57 1.77
N VAL A 157 -50.19 -43.28 0.92
CA VAL A 157 -50.75 -44.25 -0.03
C VAL A 157 -51.37 -45.46 0.68
N GLU A 158 -50.64 -46.08 1.61
CA GLU A 158 -51.10 -47.26 2.36
C GLU A 158 -52.34 -46.93 3.20
N LEU A 159 -52.39 -45.74 3.82
CA LEU A 159 -53.57 -45.21 4.51
C LEU A 159 -54.75 -44.97 3.55
N ALA A 160 -54.51 -44.44 2.35
CA ALA A 160 -55.57 -44.20 1.37
C ALA A 160 -56.18 -45.51 0.82
N GLU A 161 -55.35 -46.53 0.62
CA GLU A 161 -55.77 -47.85 0.11
C GLU A 161 -56.41 -48.73 1.17
N THR A 162 -55.82 -48.82 2.37
CA THR A 162 -56.28 -49.73 3.44
C THR A 162 -57.27 -49.10 4.42
N ARG A 163 -57.28 -47.77 4.53
CA ARG A 163 -57.96 -46.98 5.58
C ARG A 163 -57.49 -47.26 7.01
N LEU A 164 -56.34 -47.92 7.19
CA LEU A 164 -55.71 -48.13 8.49
C LEU A 164 -54.57 -47.12 8.69
N PRO A 165 -54.41 -46.53 9.89
CA PRO A 165 -53.37 -45.54 10.19
C PRO A 165 -52.00 -46.18 10.48
N ASP A 166 -51.59 -47.14 9.64
CA ASP A 166 -50.30 -47.82 9.78
C ASP A 166 -49.16 -47.01 9.15
N VAL A 167 -48.08 -46.83 9.93
CA VAL A 167 -46.94 -45.97 9.56
C VAL A 167 -45.87 -46.78 8.84
N VAL A 168 -45.67 -46.51 7.55
CA VAL A 168 -44.64 -47.17 6.75
C VAL A 168 -43.27 -46.54 7.07
N LEU A 169 -42.35 -47.34 7.60
CA LEU A 169 -41.01 -46.89 7.98
C LEU A 169 -39.96 -47.30 6.94
N ARG A 170 -39.15 -46.33 6.46
CA ARG A 170 -37.98 -46.59 5.60
C ARG A 170 -36.65 -46.34 6.33
N PRO A 171 -35.55 -46.99 5.94
CA PRO A 171 -34.22 -46.68 6.48
C PRO A 171 -33.75 -45.27 6.11
N VAL A 172 -33.26 -44.51 7.09
CA VAL A 172 -32.68 -43.16 6.86
C VAL A 172 -31.47 -43.26 5.92
N GLN A 173 -31.39 -42.37 4.93
CA GLN A 173 -30.27 -42.34 3.98
C GLN A 173 -29.09 -41.53 4.53
N GLU A 174 -28.21 -42.23 5.27
CA GLU A 174 -27.01 -41.66 5.89
C GLU A 174 -25.83 -41.54 4.91
N ARG A 175 -24.90 -40.64 5.20
CA ARG A 175 -23.59 -40.61 4.53
C ARG A 175 -22.79 -41.86 4.93
N TRP A 176 -22.18 -42.52 3.95
CA TRP A 176 -21.64 -43.86 4.16
C TRP A 176 -20.30 -43.91 4.93
N LEU A 177 -19.47 -42.87 4.81
CA LEU A 177 -18.15 -42.76 5.47
C LEU A 177 -18.08 -41.66 6.53
N HIS A 178 -17.19 -41.83 7.51
CA HIS A 178 -16.65 -40.78 8.37
C HIS A 178 -15.22 -40.43 7.89
N LEU A 179 -14.76 -39.20 8.14
CA LEU A 179 -13.40 -38.76 7.79
C LEU A 179 -12.60 -38.42 9.05
N VAL A 180 -11.40 -38.98 9.15
CA VAL A 180 -10.33 -38.52 10.05
C VAL A 180 -9.20 -37.98 9.18
N LEU A 181 -9.00 -36.66 9.23
CA LEU A 181 -7.90 -35.97 8.59
C LEU A 181 -6.76 -35.82 9.62
N LEU A 182 -5.68 -36.56 9.45
CA LEU A 182 -4.48 -36.44 10.27
C LEU A 182 -3.51 -35.48 9.57
N VAL A 183 -3.12 -34.39 10.22
CA VAL A 183 -2.15 -33.43 9.69
C VAL A 183 -0.85 -33.57 10.48
N ASP A 184 0.25 -33.79 9.78
CA ASP A 184 1.59 -33.87 10.38
C ASP A 184 2.02 -32.52 10.95
N ASP A 185 2.44 -32.51 12.22
CA ASP A 185 2.77 -31.31 13.00
C ASP A 185 4.29 -30.99 12.99
N GLY A 186 5.03 -31.56 12.04
CA GLY A 186 6.44 -31.22 11.77
C GLY A 186 6.67 -29.73 11.45
N LEU A 187 7.88 -29.22 11.69
CA LEU A 187 8.22 -27.81 11.43
C LEU A 187 8.12 -27.44 9.94
N SER A 188 8.46 -28.35 9.04
CA SER A 188 8.35 -28.18 7.58
C SER A 188 6.89 -28.14 7.10
N MET A 189 5.96 -28.76 7.84
CA MET A 189 4.53 -28.71 7.57
C MET A 189 3.90 -27.33 7.80
N LEU A 190 4.63 -26.36 8.39
CA LEU A 190 4.18 -24.97 8.51
C LEU A 190 4.04 -24.28 7.16
N LEU A 191 4.88 -24.63 6.16
CA LEU A 191 4.72 -24.17 4.78
C LEU A 191 3.38 -24.64 4.19
N TRP A 192 2.94 -25.84 4.60
CA TRP A 192 1.76 -26.54 4.11
C TRP A 192 0.52 -26.35 5.01
N HIS A 193 0.61 -25.60 6.10
CA HIS A 193 -0.48 -25.34 7.04
C HIS A 193 -1.76 -24.86 6.35
N ARG A 194 -1.62 -23.95 5.37
CA ARG A 194 -2.74 -23.43 4.58
C ARG A 194 -3.34 -24.49 3.65
N LEU A 195 -2.53 -25.34 3.04
CA LEU A 195 -3.00 -26.46 2.21
C LEU A 195 -3.89 -27.40 3.03
N GLY A 196 -3.47 -27.74 4.25
CA GLY A 196 -4.29 -28.54 5.18
C GLY A 196 -5.61 -27.88 5.55
N ALA A 197 -5.61 -26.56 5.78
CA ALA A 197 -6.81 -25.79 6.09
C ALA A 197 -7.79 -25.68 4.90
N GLU A 198 -7.29 -25.39 3.69
CA GLU A 198 -8.12 -25.32 2.48
C GLU A 198 -8.67 -26.71 2.10
N LEU A 199 -7.86 -27.77 2.22
CA LEU A 199 -8.30 -29.15 2.01
C LEU A 199 -9.40 -29.56 2.99
N ARG A 200 -9.25 -29.23 4.28
CA ARG A 200 -10.30 -29.46 5.29
C ARG A 200 -11.62 -28.82 4.86
N VAL A 201 -11.59 -27.53 4.50
CA VAL A 201 -12.79 -26.78 4.07
C VAL A 201 -13.40 -27.38 2.80
N LEU A 202 -12.57 -27.85 1.86
CA LEU A 202 -13.03 -28.55 0.66
C LEU A 202 -13.75 -29.86 1.01
N LEU A 203 -13.17 -30.70 1.88
CA LEU A 203 -13.73 -31.99 2.29
C LEU A 203 -15.00 -31.84 3.13
N GLU A 204 -15.10 -30.79 3.96
CA GLU A 204 -16.33 -30.41 4.67
C GLU A 204 -17.42 -29.96 3.67
N ARG A 205 -17.10 -29.08 2.72
CA ARG A 205 -18.02 -28.58 1.67
C ARG A 205 -18.49 -29.66 0.69
N LEU A 206 -17.68 -30.68 0.43
CA LEU A 206 -18.03 -31.81 -0.44
C LEU A 206 -19.29 -32.56 0.05
N GLY A 207 -19.53 -32.56 1.37
CA GLY A 207 -20.70 -33.20 1.98
C GLY A 207 -20.75 -34.73 1.82
N ALA A 208 -19.60 -35.38 1.58
CA ALA A 208 -19.50 -36.82 1.42
C ALA A 208 -19.49 -37.59 2.76
N PHE A 209 -18.97 -36.97 3.83
CA PHE A 209 -18.70 -37.64 5.10
C PHE A 209 -19.76 -37.30 6.17
N ALA A 210 -20.15 -38.29 6.98
CA ALA A 210 -21.10 -38.13 8.08
C ALA A 210 -20.54 -37.22 9.19
N THR A 211 -19.26 -37.40 9.53
CA THR A 211 -18.51 -36.53 10.43
C THR A 211 -17.10 -36.34 9.89
N THR A 212 -16.53 -35.14 10.06
CA THR A 212 -15.12 -34.86 9.79
C THR A 212 -14.42 -34.52 11.09
N ARG A 213 -13.33 -35.22 11.41
CA ARG A 213 -12.44 -34.94 12.54
C ARG A 213 -11.07 -34.56 11.98
N VAL A 214 -10.42 -33.57 12.58
CA VAL A 214 -9.05 -33.17 12.23
C VAL A 214 -8.20 -33.30 13.48
N LEU A 215 -7.06 -34.00 13.38
CA LEU A 215 -6.14 -34.25 14.49
C LEU A 215 -4.71 -33.89 14.05
N GLY A 216 -3.90 -33.44 15.00
CA GLY A 216 -2.45 -33.31 14.82
C GLY A 216 -1.75 -34.65 14.94
N LEU A 217 -0.68 -34.86 14.18
CA LEU A 217 0.16 -36.05 14.19
C LEU A 217 1.61 -35.63 14.45
N ASP A 218 2.13 -35.93 15.64
CA ASP A 218 3.52 -35.63 15.99
C ASP A 218 4.46 -36.74 15.48
N THR A 219 5.23 -36.38 14.45
CA THR A 219 6.24 -37.25 13.81
C THR A 219 7.68 -36.87 14.19
N ARG A 220 7.88 -35.88 15.07
CA ARG A 220 9.20 -35.29 15.39
C ARG A 220 10.10 -36.25 16.17
N SER A 221 9.50 -37.13 16.97
CA SER A 221 10.20 -38.19 17.71
C SER A 221 10.42 -39.44 16.85
N ALA A 222 11.48 -40.20 17.11
CA ALA A 222 11.73 -41.49 16.46
C ALA A 222 10.95 -42.67 17.10
N GLY A 223 10.28 -42.43 18.24
CA GLY A 223 9.44 -43.40 18.94
C GLY A 223 8.01 -43.48 18.37
N GLU A 224 7.08 -43.97 19.19
CA GLU A 224 5.68 -44.13 18.77
C GLU A 224 5.02 -42.78 18.40
N PRO A 225 4.38 -42.65 17.22
CA PRO A 225 3.71 -41.42 16.81
C PRO A 225 2.57 -41.04 17.75
N ARG A 226 2.45 -39.75 18.09
CA ARG A 226 1.40 -39.25 18.99
C ARG A 226 0.35 -38.48 18.21
N LEU A 227 -0.90 -38.56 18.65
CA LEU A 227 -1.99 -37.74 18.12
C LEU A 227 -2.32 -36.61 19.10
N HIS A 228 -2.73 -35.47 18.55
CA HIS A 228 -3.14 -34.28 19.29
C HIS A 228 -4.56 -33.86 18.87
N VAL A 229 -5.34 -33.30 19.80
CA VAL A 229 -6.73 -32.86 19.52
C VAL A 229 -6.77 -31.79 18.42
N ARG A 230 -5.72 -30.98 18.27
CA ARG A 230 -5.60 -29.95 17.23
C ARG A 230 -4.22 -29.98 16.60
N PRO A 231 -4.11 -29.87 15.25
CA PRO A 231 -2.83 -29.78 14.59
C PRO A 231 -2.13 -28.47 14.90
N PHE A 232 -0.80 -28.52 14.85
CA PHE A 232 0.14 -27.45 15.13
C PHE A 232 -0.02 -26.78 16.52
N GLN A 233 -0.57 -27.51 17.50
CA GLN A 233 -0.66 -27.07 18.89
C GLN A 233 0.01 -28.11 19.80
N PRO A 234 1.34 -28.03 20.01
CA PRO A 234 2.09 -29.05 20.74
C PRO A 234 1.67 -29.17 22.22
N ASP A 235 1.15 -28.09 22.81
CA ASP A 235 0.60 -28.06 24.18
C ASP A 235 -0.83 -28.64 24.26
N SER A 236 -1.45 -28.99 23.13
CA SER A 236 -2.79 -29.57 23.13
C SER A 236 -2.79 -31.02 23.58
N THR A 237 -3.85 -31.41 24.29
CA THR A 237 -3.98 -32.72 24.95
C THR A 237 -3.64 -33.87 23.99
N PRO A 238 -2.71 -34.78 24.36
CA PRO A 238 -2.43 -35.95 23.55
C PRO A 238 -3.60 -36.93 23.59
N VAL A 239 -3.81 -37.63 22.49
CA VAL A 239 -4.92 -38.54 22.24
C VAL A 239 -4.34 -39.90 21.84
N PRO A 240 -4.85 -41.03 22.37
CA PRO A 240 -4.33 -42.34 21.99
C PRO A 240 -4.65 -42.67 20.53
N THR A 241 -3.72 -43.33 19.84
CA THR A 241 -3.82 -43.75 18.43
C THR A 241 -5.04 -44.64 18.14
N THR A 242 -5.54 -45.32 19.16
CA THR A 242 -6.79 -46.10 19.12
C THR A 242 -8.04 -45.27 18.82
N THR A 243 -8.00 -43.94 18.99
CA THR A 243 -9.12 -43.02 18.69
C THR A 243 -9.48 -42.95 17.20
N VAL A 244 -8.56 -43.39 16.33
CA VAL A 244 -8.76 -43.50 14.87
C VAL A 244 -9.38 -44.85 14.49
N ASN A 245 -9.34 -45.86 15.38
CA ASN A 245 -9.89 -47.17 15.10
C ASN A 245 -11.43 -47.15 15.18
N ASP A 246 -12.07 -47.48 14.07
CA ASP A 246 -13.51 -47.63 13.96
C ASP A 246 -13.86 -49.10 13.66
N PRO A 247 -14.49 -49.83 14.60
CA PRO A 247 -14.84 -51.24 14.40
C PRO A 247 -15.94 -51.44 13.35
N THR A 248 -16.62 -50.38 12.89
CA THR A 248 -17.59 -50.46 11.79
C THR A 248 -16.93 -50.41 10.41
N GLY A 249 -15.65 -50.06 10.32
CA GLY A 249 -14.91 -49.92 9.05
C GLY A 249 -15.39 -48.78 8.16
N ARG A 250 -16.15 -47.82 8.70
CA ARG A 250 -16.72 -46.68 7.94
C ARG A 250 -15.84 -45.43 8.02
N THR A 251 -14.80 -45.44 8.83
CA THR A 251 -13.86 -44.32 8.96
C THR A 251 -12.76 -44.39 7.91
N LEU A 252 -12.72 -43.38 7.06
CA LEU A 252 -11.63 -43.10 6.14
C LEU A 252 -10.58 -42.26 6.85
N VAL A 253 -9.32 -42.66 6.78
CA VAL A 253 -8.17 -41.91 7.31
C VAL A 253 -7.40 -41.30 6.15
N LEU A 254 -7.29 -39.97 6.13
CA LEU A 254 -6.44 -39.25 5.19
C LEU A 254 -5.32 -38.58 5.99
N VAL A 255 -4.08 -38.98 5.76
CA VAL A 255 -2.89 -38.39 6.40
C VAL A 255 -2.29 -37.36 5.47
N VAL A 256 -1.92 -36.18 5.96
CA VAL A 256 -1.30 -35.10 5.17
C VAL A 256 0.08 -34.82 5.76
N SER A 257 1.13 -35.05 4.97
CA SER A 257 2.53 -34.96 5.43
C SER A 257 3.50 -34.64 4.29
N ASP A 258 4.66 -34.08 4.64
CA ASP A 258 5.83 -33.90 3.78
C ASP A 258 6.86 -35.05 3.91
N GLY A 259 6.62 -36.00 4.82
CA GLY A 259 7.50 -37.14 5.07
C GLY A 259 8.76 -36.85 5.88
N MET A 260 8.94 -35.63 6.39
CA MET A 260 10.23 -35.21 6.98
C MET A 260 10.42 -35.59 8.45
N GLY A 261 9.33 -35.95 9.13
CA GLY A 261 9.36 -36.42 10.51
C GLY A 261 10.27 -37.64 10.75
N ARG A 262 10.92 -37.70 11.93
CA ARG A 262 11.78 -38.83 12.30
C ARG A 262 11.01 -40.16 12.31
N ALA A 263 9.73 -40.14 12.68
CA ALA A 263 8.86 -41.32 12.68
C ALA A 263 8.65 -41.95 11.29
N TRP A 264 8.75 -41.16 10.20
CA TRP A 264 8.75 -41.68 8.83
C TRP A 264 10.05 -42.42 8.53
N ARG A 265 11.19 -41.73 8.71
CA ARG A 265 12.53 -42.26 8.39
C ARG A 265 12.90 -43.51 9.19
N HIS A 266 12.38 -43.68 10.40
CA HIS A 266 12.59 -44.87 11.23
C HIS A 266 11.51 -45.96 11.05
N GLY A 267 10.53 -45.75 10.17
CA GLY A 267 9.47 -46.72 9.87
C GLY A 267 8.38 -46.89 10.95
N ALA A 268 8.45 -46.15 12.05
CA ALA A 268 7.46 -46.23 13.14
C ALA A 268 6.05 -45.85 12.65
N LEU A 269 5.93 -44.82 11.81
CA LEU A 269 4.65 -44.42 11.25
C LEU A 269 4.16 -45.36 10.13
N TYR A 270 5.07 -46.00 9.40
CA TYR A 270 4.73 -47.03 8.40
C TYR A 270 3.95 -48.18 9.06
N ALA A 271 4.44 -48.67 10.20
CA ALA A 271 3.75 -49.71 10.99
C ALA A 271 2.38 -49.26 11.51
N LEU A 272 2.24 -47.99 11.94
CA LEU A 272 0.96 -47.44 12.40
C LEU A 272 -0.06 -47.36 11.26
N LEU A 273 0.35 -46.86 10.08
CA LEU A 273 -0.48 -46.80 8.87
C LEU A 273 -0.95 -48.20 8.44
N HIS A 274 -0.07 -49.20 8.50
CA HIS A 274 -0.44 -50.60 8.22
C HIS A 274 -1.55 -51.09 9.14
N SER A 275 -1.49 -50.75 10.43
CA SER A 275 -2.50 -51.14 11.42
C SER A 275 -3.87 -50.48 11.16
N TRP A 276 -3.91 -49.25 10.64
CA TRP A 276 -5.16 -48.58 10.26
C TRP A 276 -5.68 -49.07 8.90
N ALA A 277 -4.79 -49.28 7.93
CA ALA A 277 -5.10 -49.74 6.58
C ALA A 277 -5.60 -51.19 6.53
N ALA A 278 -5.32 -51.98 7.57
CA ALA A 278 -5.94 -53.29 7.79
C ALA A 278 -7.40 -53.23 8.28
N ARG A 279 -7.87 -52.06 8.77
CA ARG A 279 -9.19 -51.89 9.42
C ARG A 279 -10.16 -51.03 8.61
N GLY A 280 -9.66 -50.08 7.83
CA GLY A 280 -10.48 -49.18 7.00
C GLY A 280 -9.67 -48.56 5.86
N PRO A 281 -10.31 -47.75 4.99
CA PRO A 281 -9.63 -47.09 3.89
C PRO A 281 -8.68 -46.00 4.41
N VAL A 282 -7.39 -46.16 4.14
CA VAL A 282 -6.33 -45.20 4.49
C VAL A 282 -5.66 -44.68 3.22
N ALA A 283 -5.33 -43.39 3.19
CA ALA A 283 -4.48 -42.78 2.17
C ALA A 283 -3.54 -41.75 2.78
N LEU A 284 -2.41 -41.53 2.10
CA LEU A 284 -1.42 -40.51 2.42
C LEU A 284 -1.44 -39.45 1.32
N LEU A 285 -1.54 -38.19 1.70
CA LEU A 285 -1.44 -37.03 0.82
C LEU A 285 -0.07 -36.39 1.04
N HIS A 286 0.82 -36.56 0.06
CA HIS A 286 2.16 -36.01 0.07
C HIS A 286 2.10 -34.53 -0.31
N THR A 287 2.65 -33.64 0.54
CA THR A 287 2.61 -32.19 0.27
C THR A 287 3.73 -31.72 -0.66
N LEU A 288 4.90 -32.37 -0.64
CA LEU A 288 5.98 -32.11 -1.59
C LEU A 288 5.64 -32.64 -3.00
N PRO A 289 6.15 -32.01 -4.08
CA PRO A 289 6.08 -32.53 -5.45
C PRO A 289 6.72 -33.90 -5.59
N GLN A 290 6.29 -34.69 -6.59
CA GLN A 290 6.76 -36.07 -6.79
C GLN A 290 8.30 -36.18 -6.95
N GLU A 291 8.92 -35.18 -7.59
CA GLU A 291 10.38 -35.07 -7.77
C GLU A 291 11.17 -35.01 -6.45
N MET A 292 10.53 -34.60 -5.35
CA MET A 292 11.16 -34.47 -4.03
C MET A 292 10.86 -35.65 -3.09
N TRP A 293 10.07 -36.65 -3.51
CA TRP A 293 9.65 -37.75 -2.63
C TRP A 293 10.83 -38.61 -2.15
N GLU A 294 11.86 -38.80 -2.98
CA GLU A 294 13.07 -39.57 -2.63
C GLU A 294 13.88 -38.95 -1.47
N ALA A 295 13.81 -37.62 -1.28
CA ALA A 295 14.45 -36.94 -0.16
C ALA A 295 13.64 -37.01 1.17
N SER A 296 12.39 -37.50 1.09
CA SER A 296 11.47 -37.63 2.21
C SER A 296 11.61 -39.00 2.90
N GLY A 297 10.93 -39.19 4.03
CA GLY A 297 10.74 -40.51 4.64
C GLY A 297 9.61 -41.34 4.00
N ILE A 298 8.88 -40.80 3.02
CA ILE A 298 7.77 -41.44 2.32
C ILE A 298 8.26 -41.96 0.97
N HIS A 299 8.37 -43.28 0.85
CA HIS A 299 8.76 -43.93 -0.41
C HIS A 299 7.50 -44.55 -1.03
N ALA A 300 7.33 -44.41 -2.36
CA ALA A 300 6.16 -44.95 -3.05
C ALA A 300 6.49 -45.40 -4.47
N GLU A 301 6.01 -46.58 -4.84
CA GLU A 301 6.19 -47.20 -6.16
C GLU A 301 4.84 -47.33 -6.85
N ARG A 302 4.80 -47.32 -8.19
CA ARG A 302 3.52 -47.40 -8.91
C ARG A 302 3.06 -48.83 -9.10
N TRP A 303 1.83 -49.10 -8.68
CA TRP A 303 1.17 -50.40 -8.82
C TRP A 303 -0.26 -50.23 -9.31
N GLN A 304 -0.82 -51.27 -9.95
CA GLN A 304 -2.24 -51.31 -10.25
C GLN A 304 -3.01 -51.90 -9.06
N ALA A 305 -4.00 -51.15 -8.58
CA ALA A 305 -4.89 -51.55 -7.50
C ALA A 305 -6.31 -51.80 -8.04
N THR A 306 -6.87 -52.97 -7.74
CA THR A 306 -8.30 -53.30 -7.95
C THR A 306 -8.97 -53.55 -6.60
N THR A 307 -10.08 -52.88 -6.26
CA THR A 307 -10.91 -53.28 -5.11
C THR A 307 -12.17 -54.03 -5.52
N ARG A 308 -12.56 -55.02 -4.70
CA ARG A 308 -13.86 -55.69 -4.80
C ARG A 308 -14.86 -55.24 -3.71
N ARG A 309 -14.44 -54.35 -2.80
CA ARG A 309 -15.28 -53.82 -1.72
C ARG A 309 -15.29 -52.30 -1.74
N ILE A 310 -16.50 -51.73 -1.85
CA ILE A 310 -16.74 -50.28 -1.78
C ILE A 310 -16.32 -49.79 -0.39
N GLY A 311 -15.34 -48.88 -0.33
CA GLY A 311 -14.74 -48.35 0.91
C GLY A 311 -14.15 -49.38 1.86
N GLY A 312 -13.79 -50.56 1.37
CA GLY A 312 -13.15 -51.59 2.19
C GLY A 312 -11.73 -51.19 2.62
N ALA A 313 -11.24 -51.84 3.69
CA ALA A 313 -9.85 -51.75 4.13
C ALA A 313 -8.87 -52.03 2.99
N ASN A 314 -7.71 -51.38 2.99
CA ASN A 314 -6.70 -51.48 1.92
C ASN A 314 -6.22 -52.93 1.72
N THR A 315 -6.18 -53.74 2.78
CA THR A 315 -5.91 -55.19 2.73
C THR A 315 -6.90 -56.01 1.89
N SER A 316 -8.05 -55.44 1.50
CA SER A 316 -9.03 -56.06 0.60
C SER A 316 -8.78 -55.77 -0.89
N TRP A 317 -7.76 -54.99 -1.23
CA TRP A 317 -7.40 -54.65 -2.60
C TRP A 317 -6.49 -55.73 -3.19
N ARG A 318 -6.68 -56.04 -4.48
CA ARG A 318 -5.77 -56.86 -5.26
C ARG A 318 -4.77 -55.95 -5.95
N ILE A 319 -3.48 -56.15 -5.68
CA ILE A 319 -2.38 -55.38 -6.25
C ILE A 319 -1.66 -56.21 -7.31
N THR A 320 -1.37 -55.61 -8.46
CA THR A 320 -0.59 -56.21 -9.55
C THR A 320 0.38 -55.18 -10.12
N ASP A 321 1.53 -55.64 -10.59
CA ASP A 321 2.46 -54.79 -11.36
C ASP A 321 1.80 -54.37 -12.70
N PRO A 322 2.03 -53.14 -13.19
CA PRO A 322 1.46 -52.68 -14.46
C PRO A 322 2.04 -53.37 -15.71
N VAL A 323 3.23 -53.97 -15.63
CA VAL A 323 3.99 -54.51 -16.77
C VAL A 323 4.39 -55.98 -16.55
N LEU A 324 4.79 -56.34 -15.33
CA LEU A 324 5.34 -57.65 -15.00
C LEU A 324 4.24 -58.67 -14.63
N PRO A 325 4.39 -59.95 -15.00
CA PRO A 325 3.56 -61.04 -14.50
C PRO A 325 3.55 -61.12 -12.95
N PRO A 326 2.43 -61.54 -12.32
CA PRO A 326 2.28 -61.60 -10.86
C PRO A 326 3.17 -62.64 -10.16
N ASP A 327 3.92 -63.44 -10.93
CA ASP A 327 4.94 -64.37 -10.40
C ASP A 327 6.34 -63.76 -10.37
N LEU A 328 6.58 -62.68 -11.11
CA LEU A 328 7.85 -61.94 -11.13
C LEU A 328 7.83 -60.70 -10.24
N ALA A 329 6.68 -60.06 -10.05
CA ALA A 329 6.50 -58.91 -9.19
C ALA A 329 5.30 -59.09 -8.25
N ARG A 330 5.55 -59.15 -6.93
CA ARG A 330 4.53 -59.32 -5.89
C ARG A 330 4.65 -58.21 -4.84
N PHE A 331 3.56 -57.48 -4.63
CA PHE A 331 3.47 -56.50 -3.56
C PHE A 331 3.31 -57.22 -2.21
N ALA A 332 4.29 -57.05 -1.31
CA ALA A 332 4.40 -57.83 -0.07
C ALA A 332 3.79 -57.17 1.18
N ASP A 333 3.25 -55.96 1.06
CA ASP A 333 2.85 -55.09 2.18
C ASP A 333 1.36 -54.69 2.12
N VAL A 334 0.91 -53.82 3.05
CA VAL A 334 -0.46 -53.29 3.02
C VAL A 334 -0.52 -52.07 2.10
N PRO A 335 -1.39 -52.04 1.06
CA PRO A 335 -1.31 -51.04 0.00
C PRO A 335 -1.87 -49.69 0.44
N VAL A 336 -1.06 -48.85 1.06
CA VAL A 336 -1.42 -47.46 1.39
C VAL A 336 -1.08 -46.57 0.20
N PRO A 337 -2.04 -45.96 -0.51
CA PRO A 337 -1.76 -45.09 -1.63
C PRO A 337 -1.15 -43.77 -1.14
N VAL A 338 -0.14 -43.31 -1.86
CA VAL A 338 0.49 -41.99 -1.70
C VAL A 338 0.02 -41.11 -2.86
N LEU A 339 -0.65 -40.01 -2.51
CA LEU A 339 -1.39 -39.15 -3.43
C LEU A 339 -0.79 -37.75 -3.42
N GLU A 340 -0.73 -37.12 -4.58
CA GLU A 340 -0.52 -35.68 -4.70
C GLU A 340 -1.83 -34.93 -4.42
N PRO A 341 -1.81 -33.66 -3.92
CA PRO A 341 -2.97 -32.78 -3.84
C PRO A 341 -3.53 -32.31 -5.20
N SER A 342 -3.55 -33.18 -6.21
CA SER A 342 -4.06 -32.93 -7.56
C SER A 342 -5.39 -33.65 -7.82
N ALA A 343 -6.22 -33.04 -8.68
CA ALA A 343 -7.54 -33.57 -9.03
C ALA A 343 -7.48 -34.96 -9.68
N ARG A 344 -6.38 -35.30 -10.37
CA ARG A 344 -6.16 -36.62 -10.97
C ARG A 344 -5.96 -37.68 -9.87
N ALA A 345 -4.93 -37.56 -9.04
CA ALA A 345 -4.59 -38.55 -8.02
C ALA A 345 -5.76 -38.80 -7.04
N LEU A 346 -6.40 -37.71 -6.57
CA LEU A 346 -7.56 -37.81 -5.67
C LEU A 346 -8.80 -38.39 -6.36
N GLY A 347 -9.00 -38.12 -7.65
CA GLY A 347 -10.10 -38.70 -8.43
C GLY A 347 -9.91 -40.18 -8.75
N ASP A 348 -8.69 -40.59 -9.03
CA ASP A 348 -8.28 -41.97 -9.27
C ASP A 348 -8.52 -42.83 -8.00
N TRP A 349 -8.05 -42.35 -6.85
CA TRP A 349 -8.33 -42.97 -5.55
C TRP A 349 -9.82 -42.94 -5.15
N ALA A 350 -10.53 -41.83 -5.38
CA ALA A 350 -11.96 -41.75 -5.08
C ALA A 350 -12.79 -42.72 -5.92
N ARG A 351 -12.44 -42.92 -7.20
CA ARG A 351 -13.08 -43.93 -8.07
C ARG A 351 -12.79 -45.34 -7.60
N LEU A 352 -11.55 -45.65 -7.21
CA LEU A 352 -11.19 -46.94 -6.62
C LEU A 352 -12.07 -47.24 -5.39
N LEU A 353 -12.12 -46.33 -4.41
CA LEU A 353 -12.92 -46.54 -3.20
C LEU A 353 -14.44 -46.63 -3.46
N ALA A 354 -14.97 -45.85 -4.39
CA ALA A 354 -16.40 -45.73 -4.62
C ALA A 354 -17.00 -46.83 -5.52
N SER A 355 -16.21 -47.45 -6.40
CA SER A 355 -16.72 -48.32 -7.47
C SER A 355 -16.04 -49.71 -7.46
N PRO A 356 -16.78 -50.80 -7.16
CA PRO A 356 -16.20 -52.13 -7.10
C PRO A 356 -15.80 -52.61 -8.51
N GLY A 357 -14.70 -53.35 -8.60
CA GLY A 357 -14.14 -53.83 -9.88
C GLY A 357 -13.33 -52.78 -10.66
N THR A 358 -13.30 -51.53 -10.20
CA THR A 358 -12.44 -50.48 -10.80
C THR A 358 -10.98 -50.83 -10.54
N THR A 359 -10.14 -50.74 -11.58
CA THR A 359 -8.68 -50.87 -11.48
C THR A 359 -8.05 -49.53 -11.81
N VAL A 360 -7.07 -49.10 -11.01
CA VAL A 360 -6.40 -47.80 -11.16
C VAL A 360 -4.91 -47.94 -10.82
N GLU A 361 -4.05 -47.25 -11.55
CA GLU A 361 -2.62 -47.15 -11.24
C GLU A 361 -2.43 -46.05 -10.19
N LEU A 362 -1.79 -46.37 -9.06
CA LEU A 362 -1.53 -45.46 -7.95
C LEU A 362 -0.13 -45.71 -7.37
N PRO A 363 0.56 -44.67 -6.86
CA PRO A 363 1.73 -44.87 -6.02
C PRO A 363 1.30 -45.53 -4.71
N LEU A 364 1.93 -46.65 -4.32
CA LEU A 364 1.71 -47.35 -3.06
C LEU A 364 2.96 -47.24 -2.19
N LEU A 365 2.74 -47.00 -0.90
CA LEU A 365 3.77 -46.80 0.12
C LEU A 365 4.66 -48.06 0.26
N SER A 366 5.92 -47.97 -0.18
CA SER A 366 6.92 -49.00 0.02
C SER A 366 7.61 -48.83 1.38
N ARG A 367 8.17 -49.92 1.92
CA ARG A 367 8.99 -49.83 3.14
C ARG A 367 10.20 -48.94 2.86
N PRO A 368 10.61 -48.05 3.78
CA PRO A 368 11.89 -47.39 3.67
C PRO A 368 12.98 -48.46 3.64
N THR A 369 13.67 -48.58 2.51
CA THR A 369 14.87 -49.40 2.40
C THR A 369 15.87 -48.90 3.43
N ARG A 370 16.44 -49.82 4.22
CA ARG A 370 17.53 -49.49 5.17
C ARG A 370 18.83 -49.22 4.42
N HIS A 371 18.82 -48.23 3.52
CA HIS A 371 20.06 -47.62 3.08
C HIS A 371 20.76 -47.06 4.32
N ALA A 372 22.08 -47.31 4.40
CA ALA A 372 22.89 -46.86 5.52
C ALA A 372 22.64 -45.38 5.77
N ALA A 373 22.59 -44.98 7.05
CA ALA A 373 22.49 -43.57 7.40
C ALA A 373 23.58 -42.81 6.66
N VAL A 374 23.19 -41.97 5.69
CA VAL A 374 24.10 -41.03 5.03
C VAL A 374 24.83 -40.32 6.15
N THR A 375 26.16 -40.44 6.12
CA THR A 375 27.09 -40.22 7.23
C THR A 375 26.60 -39.13 8.18
N ALA A 376 26.50 -39.47 9.47
CA ALA A 376 26.06 -38.57 10.54
C ALA A 376 26.64 -37.17 10.32
N ALA A 377 25.74 -36.20 10.15
CA ALA A 377 25.94 -34.98 9.38
C ALA A 377 27.31 -34.32 9.61
N ARG A 378 28.23 -34.49 8.64
CA ARG A 378 29.31 -33.53 8.41
C ARG A 378 28.70 -32.29 7.75
N ASP A 379 28.32 -31.34 8.60
CA ASP A 379 27.93 -29.98 8.23
C ASP A 379 26.94 -29.83 7.05
N LEU A 380 25.78 -30.49 7.16
CA LEU A 380 24.54 -30.06 6.47
C LEU A 380 24.14 -28.60 6.81
N GLN A 381 24.87 -27.95 7.73
CA GLN A 381 24.76 -26.55 8.10
C GLN A 381 25.54 -25.61 7.15
N SER A 382 26.40 -26.16 6.29
CA SER A 382 27.19 -25.38 5.32
C SER A 382 26.34 -24.96 4.12
N ALA A 383 26.35 -23.66 3.83
CA ALA A 383 25.71 -23.12 2.62
C ALA A 383 26.29 -23.71 1.32
N GLN A 384 27.52 -24.25 1.35
CA GLN A 384 28.12 -24.94 0.21
C GLN A 384 27.43 -26.29 -0.07
N HIS A 385 27.15 -27.12 0.94
CA HIS A 385 26.40 -28.36 0.73
C HIS A 385 24.98 -28.10 0.22
N PHE A 386 24.34 -27.02 0.67
CA PHE A 386 23.05 -26.62 0.11
C PHE A 386 23.17 -26.15 -1.35
N ARG A 387 24.21 -25.37 -1.69
CA ARG A 387 24.50 -24.96 -3.07
C ARG A 387 24.68 -26.14 -4.02
N ASP A 388 25.33 -27.20 -3.55
CA ASP A 388 25.65 -28.38 -4.37
C ASP A 388 24.44 -29.34 -4.53
N ALA A 389 23.38 -29.17 -3.73
CA ALA A 389 22.21 -30.05 -3.70
C ALA A 389 20.88 -29.37 -4.10
N ALA A 390 20.77 -28.04 -4.03
CA ALA A 390 19.55 -27.30 -4.31
C ALA A 390 19.48 -26.80 -5.76
N THR A 391 18.27 -26.55 -6.25
CA THR A 391 18.08 -25.87 -7.55
C THR A 391 18.68 -24.45 -7.52
N PRO A 392 19.18 -23.92 -8.66
CA PRO A 392 19.69 -22.54 -8.73
C PRO A 392 18.68 -21.50 -8.26
N GLU A 393 17.39 -21.72 -8.53
CA GLU A 393 16.26 -20.90 -8.11
C GLU A 393 16.04 -20.96 -6.59
N ALA A 394 16.14 -22.13 -5.96
CA ALA A 394 16.08 -22.27 -4.51
C ALA A 394 17.32 -21.64 -3.83
N TYR A 395 18.52 -21.81 -4.40
CA TYR A 395 19.73 -21.18 -3.89
C TYR A 395 19.67 -19.64 -3.94
N ARG A 396 19.19 -19.08 -5.05
CA ARG A 396 18.92 -17.63 -5.14
C ARG A 396 17.81 -17.19 -4.18
N LEU A 397 16.73 -17.97 -4.04
CA LEU A 397 15.66 -17.65 -3.09
C LEU A 397 16.17 -17.64 -1.64
N ALA A 398 17.08 -18.55 -1.28
CA ALA A 398 17.73 -18.57 0.04
C ALA A 398 18.50 -17.28 0.34
N ALA A 399 19.16 -16.66 -0.66
CA ALA A 399 19.82 -15.37 -0.50
C ALA A 399 18.85 -14.21 -0.22
N HIS A 400 17.74 -14.16 -0.96
CA HIS A 400 16.68 -13.17 -0.74
C HIS A 400 15.99 -13.34 0.62
N LEU A 401 15.79 -14.59 1.07
CA LEU A 401 15.30 -14.90 2.41
C LEU A 401 16.33 -14.53 3.50
N ALA A 402 17.62 -14.84 3.30
CA ALA A 402 18.67 -14.50 4.24
C ALA A 402 18.81 -12.97 4.44
N ALA A 403 18.65 -12.18 3.38
CA ALA A 403 18.62 -10.72 3.46
C ALA A 403 17.49 -10.16 4.35
N VAL A 404 16.35 -10.85 4.40
CA VAL A 404 15.13 -10.42 5.09
C VAL A 404 14.95 -11.11 6.45
N SER A 405 15.95 -11.88 6.90
CA SER A 405 15.90 -12.65 8.15
C SER A 405 16.15 -11.77 9.41
N PRO A 406 15.50 -12.06 10.56
CA PRO A 406 14.62 -13.20 10.86
C PRO A 406 13.19 -13.02 10.34
N LEU A 407 12.53 -14.12 9.96
CA LEU A 407 11.30 -14.11 9.17
C LEU A 407 10.34 -15.27 9.51
N SER A 408 9.04 -15.07 9.27
CA SER A 408 7.98 -16.08 9.47
C SER A 408 7.47 -16.63 8.12
N VAL A 409 6.66 -17.70 8.13
CA VAL A 409 6.16 -18.33 6.89
C VAL A 409 5.39 -17.34 5.98
N PRO A 410 4.51 -16.45 6.48
CA PRO A 410 3.89 -15.42 5.63
C PRO A 410 4.90 -14.47 4.98
N VAL A 411 6.01 -14.16 5.67
CA VAL A 411 7.11 -13.36 5.09
C VAL A 411 7.86 -14.16 4.04
N MET A 412 8.15 -15.45 4.27
CA MET A 412 8.76 -16.33 3.26
C MET A 412 7.98 -16.29 1.94
N ARG A 413 6.64 -16.37 2.04
CA ARG A 413 5.73 -16.28 0.90
C ARG A 413 5.68 -14.89 0.25
N LEU A 414 5.83 -13.83 1.04
CA LEU A 414 5.95 -12.47 0.52
C LEU A 414 7.25 -12.31 -0.28
N VAL A 415 8.41 -12.73 0.26
CA VAL A 415 9.71 -12.76 -0.45
C VAL A 415 9.60 -13.59 -1.74
N GLN A 416 9.03 -14.80 -1.66
CA GLN A 416 8.76 -15.67 -2.81
C GLN A 416 7.92 -14.97 -3.91
N SER A 417 6.98 -14.09 -3.54
CA SER A 417 6.18 -13.32 -4.49
C SER A 417 6.83 -12.03 -5.00
N ALA A 418 7.92 -11.58 -4.37
CA ALA A 418 8.57 -10.30 -4.64
C ALA A 418 9.90 -10.42 -5.42
N VAL A 419 10.44 -11.63 -5.57
CA VAL A 419 11.61 -11.90 -6.41
C VAL A 419 11.27 -11.76 -7.91
N PRO A 420 12.24 -11.38 -8.77
CA PRO A 420 11.98 -11.06 -10.18
C PRO A 420 11.74 -12.28 -11.10
N TRP A 421 11.64 -13.50 -10.57
CA TRP A 421 11.40 -14.75 -11.31
C TRP A 421 10.26 -15.56 -10.69
N PRO A 422 9.63 -16.51 -11.41
CA PRO A 422 8.50 -17.28 -10.89
C PRO A 422 8.94 -18.33 -9.86
N ALA A 423 9.14 -17.91 -8.60
CA ALA A 423 9.50 -18.80 -7.51
C ALA A 423 8.31 -19.66 -7.03
N THR A 424 8.43 -20.98 -7.15
CA THR A 424 7.39 -21.94 -6.73
C THR A 424 7.47 -22.26 -5.24
N THR A 425 6.42 -22.87 -4.69
CA THR A 425 6.46 -23.38 -3.30
C THR A 425 7.49 -24.52 -3.15
N SER A 426 7.84 -25.22 -4.24
CA SER A 426 8.91 -26.23 -4.28
C SER A 426 10.26 -25.62 -3.93
N HIS A 427 10.64 -24.50 -4.56
CA HIS A 427 11.90 -23.80 -4.25
C HIS A 427 11.94 -23.34 -2.77
N LEU A 428 10.81 -22.87 -2.23
CA LEU A 428 10.72 -22.50 -0.82
C LEU A 428 10.83 -23.72 0.11
N ALA A 429 10.27 -24.87 -0.29
CA ALA A 429 10.42 -26.13 0.42
C ALA A 429 11.87 -26.60 0.41
N GLU A 430 12.58 -26.57 -0.72
CA GLU A 430 14.02 -26.88 -0.80
C GLU A 430 14.84 -26.08 0.23
N VAL A 431 14.66 -24.76 0.30
CA VAL A 431 15.37 -23.90 1.28
C VAL A 431 15.08 -24.30 2.73
N PHE A 432 13.83 -24.62 3.04
CA PHE A 432 13.41 -25.00 4.39
C PHE A 432 13.88 -26.42 4.78
N LEU A 433 13.86 -27.36 3.83
CA LEU A 433 14.29 -28.74 4.02
C LEU A 433 15.83 -28.90 3.98
N GLY A 434 16.54 -27.99 3.30
CA GLY A 434 17.99 -27.94 3.20
C GLY A 434 18.74 -27.59 4.50
N GLY A 435 18.05 -27.41 5.63
CA GLY A 435 18.67 -27.27 6.96
C GLY A 435 19.31 -25.90 7.26
N LEU A 436 19.28 -24.96 6.31
CA LEU A 436 19.82 -23.60 6.47
C LEU A 436 19.01 -22.75 7.46
N VAL A 437 17.71 -23.02 7.57
CA VAL A 437 16.71 -22.24 8.29
C VAL A 437 16.40 -22.90 9.64
N ARG A 438 16.47 -22.16 10.75
CA ARG A 438 16.27 -22.68 12.11
C ARG A 438 15.20 -21.87 12.86
N PRO A 439 14.42 -22.50 13.76
CA PRO A 439 13.56 -21.77 14.68
C PRO A 439 14.37 -20.78 15.52
N ALA A 440 13.89 -19.54 15.61
CA ALA A 440 14.45 -18.46 16.39
C ALA A 440 13.45 -18.01 17.48
N PRO A 441 13.92 -17.46 18.61
CA PRO A 441 13.02 -16.94 19.64
C PRO A 441 12.11 -15.85 19.07
N ALA A 442 10.82 -15.96 19.38
CA ALA A 442 9.83 -14.96 18.99
C ALA A 442 10.14 -13.61 19.67
N PRO A 443 9.94 -12.47 18.99
CA PRO A 443 10.26 -11.17 19.56
C PRO A 443 9.28 -10.71 20.66
N VAL A 444 8.16 -11.41 20.86
CA VAL A 444 7.13 -11.10 21.86
C VAL A 444 6.93 -12.27 22.83
N PRO A 445 6.62 -12.01 24.11
CA PRO A 445 6.31 -13.06 25.08
C PRO A 445 4.92 -13.66 24.80
N GLY A 446 4.84 -14.99 24.73
CA GLY A 446 3.59 -15.75 24.59
C GLY A 446 3.63 -16.79 23.45
N PRO A 447 2.69 -17.75 23.45
CA PRO A 447 2.62 -18.77 22.41
C PRO A 447 2.09 -18.17 21.09
N LEU A 448 2.99 -17.98 20.12
CA LEU A 448 2.58 -17.58 18.77
C LEU A 448 1.82 -18.71 18.05
N PRO A 449 0.80 -18.41 17.22
CA PRO A 449 0.19 -19.41 16.35
C PRO A 449 1.24 -19.99 15.40
N ALA A 450 1.22 -21.30 15.14
CA ALA A 450 2.37 -22.00 14.57
C ALA A 450 2.92 -21.47 13.23
N LYS A 451 2.06 -21.00 12.32
CA LYS A 451 2.46 -20.33 11.06
C LYS A 451 3.27 -19.04 11.25
N HIS A 452 3.37 -18.56 12.49
CA HIS A 452 4.06 -17.35 12.89
C HIS A 452 5.31 -17.60 13.72
N LEU A 453 5.71 -18.87 13.89
CA LEU A 453 7.04 -19.20 14.38
C LEU A 453 8.09 -18.46 13.53
N VAL A 454 9.05 -17.87 14.23
CA VAL A 454 10.10 -17.06 13.61
C VAL A 454 11.26 -17.98 13.29
N PHE A 455 11.86 -17.76 12.11
CA PHE A 455 12.99 -18.51 11.62
C PHE A 455 14.14 -17.58 11.28
N ASP A 456 15.36 -18.06 11.47
CA ASP A 456 16.58 -17.35 11.10
C ASP A 456 17.63 -18.32 10.50
N PHE A 457 18.56 -17.75 9.73
CA PHE A 457 19.71 -18.45 9.19
C PHE A 457 20.90 -18.35 10.16
N THR A 458 21.90 -19.24 10.05
CA THR A 458 23.18 -19.01 10.74
C THR A 458 23.92 -17.83 10.12
N GLU A 459 24.72 -17.10 10.90
CA GLU A 459 25.47 -15.95 10.40
C GLU A 459 26.50 -16.32 9.32
N GLU A 460 27.06 -17.53 9.39
CA GLU A 460 27.92 -18.12 8.35
C GLU A 460 27.14 -18.37 7.06
N SER A 461 25.95 -19.00 7.13
CA SER A 461 25.08 -19.19 5.97
C SER A 461 24.64 -17.87 5.37
N LYS A 462 24.28 -16.86 6.18
CA LYS A 462 23.92 -15.52 5.69
C LYS A 462 25.06 -14.89 4.91
N ALA A 463 26.30 -15.01 5.38
CA ALA A 463 27.44 -14.42 4.69
C ALA A 463 27.59 -14.97 3.27
N VAL A 464 27.62 -16.30 3.12
CA VAL A 464 27.79 -16.97 1.82
C VAL A 464 26.60 -16.73 0.89
N LEU A 465 25.37 -16.75 1.42
CA LEU A 465 24.15 -16.54 0.62
C LEU A 465 24.02 -15.10 0.13
N LEU A 466 24.36 -14.09 0.95
CA LEU A 466 24.28 -12.68 0.56
C LEU A 466 25.30 -12.31 -0.54
N ASP A 467 26.41 -13.03 -0.61
CA ASP A 467 27.44 -12.81 -1.64
C ASP A 467 27.10 -13.56 -2.96
N ALA A 468 26.06 -14.41 -2.97
CA ALA A 468 25.65 -15.19 -4.14
C ALA A 468 24.71 -14.45 -5.13
N VAL A 469 24.16 -13.30 -4.74
CA VAL A 469 23.17 -12.54 -5.53
C VAL A 469 23.57 -11.06 -5.58
N PRO A 470 23.44 -10.36 -6.73
CA PRO A 470 23.77 -8.94 -6.82
C PRO A 470 23.02 -8.09 -5.78
N GLN A 471 23.74 -7.23 -5.07
CA GLN A 471 23.16 -6.40 -4.00
C GLN A 471 22.01 -5.49 -4.49
N ALA A 472 22.05 -5.04 -5.75
CA ALA A 472 20.95 -4.29 -6.37
C ALA A 472 19.66 -5.11 -6.50
N GLU A 473 19.76 -6.43 -6.73
CA GLU A 473 18.61 -7.35 -6.79
C GLU A 473 18.00 -7.53 -5.38
N LEU A 474 18.85 -7.74 -4.37
CA LEU A 474 18.43 -7.84 -2.95
C LEU A 474 17.73 -6.56 -2.47
N LEU A 475 18.29 -5.39 -2.79
CA LEU A 475 17.67 -4.09 -2.47
C LEU A 475 16.37 -3.86 -3.23
N GLY A 476 16.30 -4.24 -4.52
CA GLY A 476 15.08 -4.18 -5.32
C GLY A 476 13.95 -5.02 -4.72
N THR A 477 14.25 -6.27 -4.33
CA THR A 477 13.28 -7.14 -3.66
C THR A 477 12.89 -6.59 -2.28
N SER A 478 13.83 -6.11 -1.45
CA SER A 478 13.51 -5.46 -0.17
C SER A 478 12.59 -4.24 -0.31
N ARG A 479 12.78 -3.40 -1.33
CA ARG A 479 11.91 -2.25 -1.62
C ARG A 479 10.52 -2.69 -2.10
N SER A 480 10.45 -3.73 -2.91
CA SER A 480 9.18 -4.34 -3.36
C SER A 480 8.37 -4.86 -2.17
N ILE A 481 9.04 -5.54 -1.23
CA ILE A 481 8.46 -6.03 0.03
C ILE A 481 7.94 -4.86 0.88
N GLY A 482 8.75 -3.80 1.05
CA GLY A 482 8.36 -2.59 1.80
C GLY A 482 7.09 -1.95 1.27
N ARG A 483 7.06 -1.60 -0.03
CA ARG A 483 5.86 -1.05 -0.71
C ARG A 483 4.65 -1.97 -0.56
N ARG A 484 4.84 -3.28 -0.64
CA ARG A 484 3.73 -4.23 -0.54
C ARG A 484 3.16 -4.28 0.88
N LEU A 485 3.98 -4.16 1.91
CA LEU A 485 3.54 -4.06 3.30
C LEU A 485 2.85 -2.70 3.58
N GLU A 486 3.37 -1.60 3.03
CA GLU A 486 2.76 -0.26 3.11
C GLU A 486 1.34 -0.24 2.51
N GLN A 487 1.14 -0.86 1.34
CA GLN A 487 -0.18 -1.01 0.70
C GLN A 487 -1.21 -1.80 1.53
N LEU A 488 -0.76 -2.57 2.52
CA LEU A 488 -1.58 -3.48 3.33
C LEU A 488 -1.80 -2.96 4.76
N ALA A 489 -1.16 -1.85 5.12
CA ALA A 489 -1.41 -1.12 6.36
C ALA A 489 -2.89 -0.72 6.48
N GLY A 490 -3.46 -0.87 7.68
CA GLY A 490 -4.82 -0.42 7.99
C GLY A 490 -5.97 -1.38 7.63
N ASN A 491 -5.71 -2.58 7.08
CA ASN A 491 -6.76 -3.51 6.68
C ASN A 491 -6.69 -4.91 7.37
N SER A 492 -7.71 -5.21 8.20
CA SER A 492 -8.14 -6.55 8.66
C SER A 492 -7.41 -7.21 9.88
N PRO A 493 -8.13 -7.85 10.84
CA PRO A 493 -7.68 -7.93 12.26
C PRO A 493 -6.96 -9.22 12.75
N ASP A 494 -6.02 -9.84 12.02
CA ASP A 494 -5.27 -11.02 12.55
C ASP A 494 -3.81 -11.09 12.07
N PHE A 495 -2.92 -11.00 13.05
CA PHE A 495 -1.46 -11.23 13.05
C PHE A 495 -0.51 -10.10 12.54
N PRO A 496 0.64 -9.86 13.22
CA PRO A 496 1.66 -8.89 12.81
C PRO A 496 2.88 -9.53 12.11
N ALA A 497 3.09 -9.17 10.84
CA ALA A 497 4.45 -8.77 10.45
C ALA A 497 4.73 -7.41 11.10
N TRP A 498 5.77 -7.29 11.94
CA TRP A 498 6.04 -6.07 12.69
C TRP A 498 6.74 -5.01 11.84
N LEU A 499 5.93 -4.16 11.19
CA LEU A 499 6.41 -2.90 10.64
C LEU A 499 6.63 -1.92 11.80
N ALA A 500 7.81 -1.31 11.91
CA ALA A 500 7.99 -0.18 12.82
C ALA A 500 7.14 0.99 12.29
N HIS A 501 6.17 1.42 13.08
CA HIS A 501 5.28 2.52 12.76
C HIS A 501 5.12 3.35 14.02
N PRO A 502 5.35 4.68 14.00
CA PRO A 502 5.31 5.50 15.21
C PRO A 502 3.97 5.39 15.95
N ASP A 503 2.86 5.31 15.21
CA ASP A 503 1.50 5.15 15.75
C ASP A 503 1.03 3.68 15.91
N GLY A 504 1.95 2.71 15.94
CA GLY A 504 1.63 1.29 16.09
C GLY A 504 1.06 0.95 17.47
N SER A 505 -0.04 0.19 17.53
CA SER A 505 -0.78 -0.12 18.77
C SER A 505 -0.20 -1.27 19.62
N ALA A 506 1.00 -1.74 19.31
CA ALA A 506 1.62 -2.90 19.96
C ALA A 506 3.12 -2.72 20.18
N GLU A 507 3.61 -3.34 21.25
CA GLU A 507 4.91 -3.07 21.86
C GLU A 507 5.92 -4.20 21.63
N LEU A 508 7.11 -3.85 21.11
CA LEU A 508 8.22 -4.81 20.91
C LEU A 508 9.27 -4.76 22.03
N PRO A 509 9.58 -5.89 22.69
CA PRO A 509 10.74 -6.07 23.56
C PRO A 509 12.08 -5.65 22.93
N GLY A 510 12.90 -4.96 23.72
CA GLY A 510 14.10 -4.22 23.27
C GLY A 510 15.26 -5.01 22.66
N SER A 511 15.19 -6.35 22.56
CA SER A 511 16.23 -7.19 21.95
C SER A 511 16.09 -7.37 20.43
N HIS A 512 14.94 -7.04 19.83
CA HIS A 512 14.67 -7.34 18.41
C HIS A 512 14.52 -6.08 17.53
N ARG A 513 14.92 -6.22 16.25
CA ARG A 513 14.94 -5.12 15.27
C ARG A 513 13.75 -5.26 14.30
N PRO A 514 13.11 -4.14 13.89
CA PRO A 514 11.98 -4.17 12.95
C PRO A 514 12.43 -4.52 11.52
N PHE A 515 11.48 -4.89 10.67
CA PHE A 515 11.72 -5.29 9.27
C PHE A 515 12.45 -4.23 8.43
N THR A 516 12.29 -2.95 8.74
CA THR A 516 13.01 -1.83 8.11
C THR A 516 14.51 -1.79 8.46
N SER A 517 15.01 -2.71 9.29
CA SER A 517 16.45 -2.84 9.59
C SER A 517 17.25 -3.68 8.59
N VAL A 518 16.59 -4.32 7.62
CA VAL A 518 17.23 -5.01 6.47
C VAL A 518 18.17 -4.06 5.73
N GLU A 519 17.72 -2.83 5.45
CA GLU A 519 18.57 -1.80 4.88
C GLU A 519 19.79 -1.51 5.78
N ARG A 520 19.62 -1.36 7.10
CA ARG A 520 20.77 -1.03 7.98
C ARG A 520 21.85 -2.11 8.00
N ARG A 521 21.52 -3.39 7.84
CA ARG A 521 22.53 -4.48 7.84
C ARG A 521 23.27 -4.55 6.51
N LEU A 522 22.55 -4.39 5.38
CA LEU A 522 23.14 -4.18 4.06
C LEU A 522 24.01 -2.92 4.01
N LEU A 523 23.51 -1.78 4.51
CA LEU A 523 24.23 -0.50 4.62
C LEU A 523 25.50 -0.61 5.49
N SER A 524 25.46 -1.37 6.61
CA SER A 524 26.67 -1.62 7.40
C SER A 524 27.72 -2.46 6.67
N ARG A 525 27.31 -3.41 5.81
CA ARG A 525 28.23 -4.13 4.91
C ARG A 525 28.73 -3.26 3.75
N LEU A 526 27.96 -2.27 3.33
CA LEU A 526 28.34 -1.22 2.36
C LEU A 526 29.29 -0.16 2.96
N GLY A 527 29.79 -0.35 4.18
CA GLY A 527 30.72 0.57 4.85
C GLY A 527 30.07 1.84 5.40
N VAL A 528 28.73 1.92 5.44
CA VAL A 528 28.01 3.03 6.06
C VAL A 528 27.98 2.83 7.58
N SER A 529 28.92 3.48 8.27
CA SER A 529 28.93 3.54 9.74
C SER A 529 27.77 4.37 10.24
N THR A 530 26.63 3.73 10.54
CA THR A 530 25.54 4.39 11.27
C THR A 530 25.99 4.61 12.71
N VAL A 531 26.44 5.84 13.01
CA VAL A 531 26.80 6.24 14.38
C VAL A 531 25.60 6.02 15.28
N ARG A 532 25.77 5.17 16.29
CA ARG A 532 24.74 4.90 17.30
C ARG A 532 24.60 6.11 18.21
N ARG A 533 23.69 7.03 17.87
CA ARG A 533 23.09 7.92 18.88
C ARG A 533 22.14 7.09 19.74
N ASP A 534 22.63 6.63 20.88
CA ASP A 534 21.79 6.07 21.94
C ASP A 534 20.82 7.17 22.42
N ARG A 535 19.55 7.12 22.00
CA ARG A 535 18.48 7.95 22.59
C ARG A 535 18.13 7.38 23.97
N GLY A 536 18.96 7.74 24.94
CA GLY A 536 18.87 7.37 26.35
C GLY A 536 19.20 8.55 27.27
N ALA A 537 18.79 9.77 26.89
CA ALA A 537 18.89 10.96 27.71
C ALA A 537 17.60 11.79 27.60
N GLY A 538 17.02 12.14 28.75
CA GLY A 538 15.91 13.08 28.84
C GLY A 538 16.30 14.49 28.41
N PRO A 539 15.34 15.44 28.37
CA PRO A 539 15.50 16.69 27.64
C PRO A 539 16.58 17.59 28.26
N SER A 540 17.76 17.57 27.63
CA SER A 540 18.66 18.71 27.70
C SER A 540 17.89 19.92 27.18
N ARG A 541 17.93 21.04 27.93
CA ARG A 541 17.49 22.36 27.42
C ARG A 541 18.10 22.58 26.03
N PRO A 542 17.39 23.27 25.11
CA PRO A 542 17.88 23.47 23.74
C PRO A 542 19.29 24.03 23.80
N ALA A 543 20.25 23.28 23.27
CA ALA A 543 21.61 23.77 23.12
C ALA A 543 21.54 25.02 22.25
N GLN A 544 22.12 26.12 22.74
CA GLN A 544 22.36 27.27 21.89
C GLN A 544 23.28 26.84 20.74
N PRO A 545 23.08 27.35 19.51
CA PRO A 545 23.89 26.96 18.37
C PRO A 545 25.29 27.58 18.49
N SER A 546 26.18 26.84 19.14
CA SER A 546 27.62 27.12 19.25
C SER A 546 28.38 25.80 19.29
N ASP A 547 29.51 25.74 18.57
CA ASP A 547 30.42 24.59 18.41
C ASP A 547 29.91 23.42 17.54
N LEU A 548 29.54 23.75 16.29
CA LEU A 548 29.83 22.90 15.13
C LEU A 548 31.28 23.16 14.66
N SER A 549 32.28 22.69 15.41
CA SER A 549 33.70 22.95 15.14
C SER A 549 34.41 21.79 14.42
N ASP A 550 35.05 22.14 13.30
CA ASP A 550 35.93 21.34 12.42
C ASP A 550 35.48 19.91 12.03
N ASP A 551 34.83 19.82 10.85
CA ASP A 551 34.52 18.59 10.09
C ASP A 551 35.75 17.83 9.54
N TRP A 552 36.96 18.29 9.87
CA TRP A 552 38.24 17.79 9.36
C TRP A 552 39.01 17.11 10.48
N GLY A 553 39.35 15.82 10.30
CA GLY A 553 40.20 15.09 11.24
C GLY A 553 41.64 15.59 11.20
N GLN A 554 42.41 15.30 12.25
CA GLN A 554 43.85 15.57 12.25
C GLN A 554 44.57 14.71 11.19
N LEU A 555 45.70 15.23 10.70
CA LEU A 555 46.63 14.47 9.86
C LEU A 555 47.24 13.31 10.67
N THR A 556 47.47 12.19 10.01
CA THR A 556 48.19 11.03 10.57
C THR A 556 49.66 11.07 10.15
N ASP A 557 50.53 10.34 10.84
CA ASP A 557 51.97 10.25 10.51
C ASP A 557 52.23 9.69 9.10
N THR A 558 51.23 9.06 8.47
CA THR A 558 51.28 8.54 7.09
C THR A 558 50.81 9.52 6.02
N ASP A 559 50.22 10.66 6.39
CA ASP A 559 49.78 11.67 5.42
C ASP A 559 50.92 12.67 5.12
N PRO A 560 51.09 13.11 3.85
CA PRO A 560 52.09 14.10 3.52
C PRO A 560 51.78 15.46 4.15
N ARG A 561 52.80 16.21 4.59
CA ARG A 561 52.61 17.58 5.13
C ARG A 561 52.35 18.64 4.05
N ARG A 562 52.71 18.35 2.80
CA ARG A 562 52.54 19.23 1.64
C ARG A 562 52.29 18.38 0.39
N ILE A 563 51.35 18.81 -0.45
CA ILE A 563 51.09 18.24 -1.79
C ILE A 563 51.09 19.42 -2.77
N GLY A 564 51.96 19.37 -3.78
CA GLY A 564 52.20 20.51 -4.66
C GLY A 564 52.54 21.79 -3.87
N PRO A 565 51.95 22.95 -4.19
CA PRO A 565 52.15 24.19 -3.45
C PRO A 565 51.31 24.30 -2.15
N TYR A 566 50.55 23.26 -1.78
CA TYR A 566 49.58 23.33 -0.68
C TYR A 566 50.10 22.65 0.60
N GLU A 567 50.21 23.41 1.67
CA GLU A 567 50.47 22.89 3.02
C GLU A 567 49.18 22.31 3.60
N LEU A 568 49.23 21.08 4.08
CA LEU A 568 48.04 20.35 4.55
C LEU A 568 47.86 20.57 6.06
N LEU A 569 46.61 20.74 6.47
CA LEU A 569 46.21 21.13 7.82
C LEU A 569 45.17 20.19 8.44
N GLY A 570 44.41 19.47 7.61
CA GLY A 570 43.36 18.55 8.06
C GLY A 570 43.03 17.48 7.02
N ARG A 571 42.41 16.39 7.46
CA ARG A 571 42.21 15.16 6.68
C ARG A 571 40.75 14.72 6.66
N ARG A 572 40.30 14.23 5.50
CA ARG A 572 39.02 13.53 5.37
C ARG A 572 39.11 12.37 4.38
N ARG A 573 38.91 11.15 4.87
CA ARG A 573 38.99 9.92 4.06
C ARG A 573 37.68 9.69 3.32
N GLY A 574 37.72 9.70 1.98
CA GLY A 574 36.60 9.34 1.12
C GLY A 574 36.59 7.85 0.75
N ARG A 575 35.59 7.44 -0.07
CA ARG A 575 35.48 6.05 -0.54
C ARG A 575 36.71 5.64 -1.38
N ARG A 576 37.04 6.40 -2.43
CA ARG A 576 38.12 6.11 -3.40
C ARG A 576 39.31 7.08 -3.32
N THR A 577 39.10 8.28 -2.80
CA THR A 577 40.08 9.37 -2.66
C THR A 577 40.27 9.76 -1.20
N VAL A 578 41.40 10.38 -0.86
CA VAL A 578 41.55 11.17 0.36
C VAL A 578 41.45 12.65 -0.03
N ALA A 579 40.70 13.41 0.76
CA ALA A 579 40.67 14.86 0.67
C ALA A 579 41.42 15.44 1.86
N TYR A 580 42.17 16.50 1.63
CA TYR A 580 42.87 17.27 2.65
C TYR A 580 42.43 18.72 2.60
N TRP A 581 42.25 19.31 3.77
CA TRP A 581 42.19 20.75 3.92
C TRP A 581 43.62 21.30 3.88
N GLY A 582 43.90 22.25 3.01
CA GLY A 582 45.21 22.88 2.90
C GLY A 582 45.15 24.34 2.52
N VAL A 583 46.32 24.98 2.52
CA VAL A 583 46.49 26.38 2.14
C VAL A 583 47.66 26.53 1.17
N ASP A 584 47.52 27.44 0.19
CA ASP A 584 48.65 27.82 -0.68
C ASP A 584 49.64 28.76 0.04
N GLU A 585 50.72 29.12 -0.65
CA GLU A 585 51.73 30.07 -0.15
C GLU A 585 51.18 31.47 0.21
N ARG A 586 50.00 31.83 -0.32
CA ARG A 586 49.27 33.09 -0.05
C ARG A 586 48.21 32.93 1.05
N ARG A 587 48.15 31.75 1.69
CA ARG A 587 47.14 31.33 2.68
C ARG A 587 45.70 31.25 2.13
N THR A 588 45.53 31.10 0.82
CA THR A 588 44.24 30.80 0.20
C THR A 588 43.83 29.36 0.56
N PRO A 589 42.61 29.13 1.11
CA PRO A 589 42.16 27.78 1.44
C PRO A 589 41.83 26.97 0.19
N ALA A 590 42.23 25.70 0.19
CA ALA A 590 41.97 24.73 -0.86
C ALA A 590 41.64 23.36 -0.28
N VAL A 591 40.83 22.59 -1.02
CA VAL A 591 40.65 21.16 -0.79
C VAL A 591 41.49 20.40 -1.80
N VAL A 592 42.52 19.70 -1.32
CA VAL A 592 43.43 18.89 -2.14
C VAL A 592 42.95 17.44 -2.11
N ARG A 593 42.74 16.83 -3.28
CA ARG A 593 42.29 15.43 -3.42
C ARG A 593 43.36 14.59 -4.11
N THR A 594 43.56 13.37 -3.63
CA THR A 594 44.52 12.38 -4.17
C THR A 594 43.89 10.98 -4.08
N PRO A 595 44.25 9.99 -4.93
CA PRO A 595 43.71 8.63 -4.78
C PRO A 595 44.15 8.03 -3.44
N ARG A 596 43.35 7.11 -2.90
CA ARG A 596 43.74 6.37 -1.70
C ARG A 596 44.96 5.47 -1.98
N PRO A 597 46.02 5.52 -1.16
CA PRO A 597 47.22 4.70 -1.36
C PRO A 597 46.96 3.21 -1.11
N ASP A 598 45.88 2.87 -0.42
CA ASP A 598 45.45 1.50 -0.14
C ASP A 598 44.53 0.89 -1.22
N LEU A 599 44.42 1.51 -2.40
CA LEU A 599 43.60 1.05 -3.53
C LEU A 599 44.41 0.93 -4.84
N PRO A 600 43.93 0.17 -5.85
CA PRO A 600 44.68 -0.06 -7.10
C PRO A 600 45.02 1.22 -7.87
N ALA A 601 46.17 1.20 -8.54
CA ALA A 601 46.68 2.33 -9.34
C ALA A 601 45.72 2.86 -10.41
N ALA A 602 44.77 2.04 -10.88
CA ALA A 602 43.69 2.47 -11.79
C ALA A 602 42.86 3.65 -11.25
N ASN A 603 42.78 3.81 -9.92
CA ASN A 603 42.07 4.93 -9.28
C ASN A 603 42.75 6.29 -9.49
N ALA A 604 44.01 6.34 -9.98
CA ALA A 604 44.67 7.58 -10.40
C ALA A 604 43.84 8.36 -11.43
N ARG A 605 43.28 7.64 -12.41
CA ARG A 605 42.46 8.22 -13.50
C ARG A 605 41.20 8.94 -13.02
N LEU A 606 40.69 8.60 -11.82
CA LEU A 606 39.52 9.28 -11.24
C LEU A 606 39.84 10.73 -10.85
N ILE A 607 41.10 11.05 -10.53
CA ILE A 607 41.55 12.44 -10.30
C ILE A 607 41.66 13.19 -11.64
N GLU A 608 42.13 12.55 -12.71
CA GLU A 608 42.16 13.13 -14.06
C GLU A 608 40.74 13.45 -14.57
N VAL A 609 39.78 12.52 -14.37
CA VAL A 609 38.37 12.72 -14.71
C VAL A 609 37.76 13.85 -13.87
N GLU A 610 37.95 13.85 -12.55
CA GLU A 610 37.43 14.92 -11.69
C GLU A 610 38.01 16.29 -12.07
N ALA A 611 39.32 16.39 -12.33
CA ALA A 611 39.95 17.61 -12.80
C ALA A 611 39.35 18.11 -14.13
N ARG A 612 39.15 17.23 -15.11
CA ARG A 612 38.54 17.58 -16.40
C ARG A 612 37.07 18.04 -16.27
N VAL A 613 36.32 17.44 -15.34
CA VAL A 613 34.95 17.87 -15.03
C VAL A 613 34.95 19.27 -14.42
N LEU A 614 35.78 19.52 -13.41
CA LEU A 614 35.88 20.83 -12.74
C LEU A 614 36.38 21.93 -13.68
N GLU A 615 37.29 21.61 -14.60
CA GLU A 615 37.76 22.51 -15.67
C GLU A 615 36.60 22.95 -16.58
N ARG A 616 35.80 22.01 -17.09
CA ARG A 616 34.65 22.30 -17.98
C ARG A 616 33.53 23.05 -17.29
N LEU A 617 33.21 22.72 -16.04
CA LEU A 617 32.17 23.41 -15.28
C LEU A 617 32.62 24.80 -14.82
N GLY A 618 33.93 25.06 -14.69
CA GLY A 618 34.48 26.39 -14.45
C GLY A 618 34.04 27.06 -13.13
N GLY A 619 33.55 26.28 -12.17
CA GLY A 619 32.92 26.77 -10.93
C GLY A 619 31.40 26.94 -11.00
N GLN A 620 30.74 26.64 -12.13
CA GLN A 620 29.28 26.65 -12.24
C GLN A 620 28.71 25.36 -11.66
N TYR A 621 27.94 25.46 -10.57
CA TYR A 621 27.34 24.33 -9.85
C TYR A 621 28.34 23.24 -9.40
N ALA A 622 29.63 23.53 -9.37
CA ALA A 622 30.72 22.64 -8.97
C ALA A 622 31.86 23.47 -8.33
N PRO A 623 32.76 22.87 -7.54
CA PRO A 623 33.95 23.55 -7.04
C PRO A 623 34.79 24.17 -8.18
N LYS A 624 35.39 25.35 -7.96
CA LYS A 624 36.36 25.88 -8.92
C LYS A 624 37.68 25.11 -8.80
N LEU A 625 38.21 24.63 -9.92
CA LEU A 625 39.57 24.05 -9.97
C LEU A 625 40.61 25.15 -9.70
N LEU A 626 41.55 24.88 -8.79
CA LEU A 626 42.63 25.81 -8.39
C LEU A 626 44.00 25.36 -8.91
N GLY A 627 44.24 24.06 -9.06
CA GLY A 627 45.48 23.51 -9.60
C GLY A 627 45.45 21.98 -9.67
N THR A 628 46.44 21.40 -10.34
CA THR A 628 46.56 19.94 -10.54
C THR A 628 48.01 19.53 -10.65
N GLY A 629 48.35 18.36 -10.14
CA GLY A 629 49.55 17.60 -10.49
C GLY A 629 49.11 16.19 -10.89
N LEU A 630 48.73 16.02 -12.16
CA LEU A 630 48.26 14.73 -12.69
C LEU A 630 49.42 13.79 -13.03
N ASP A 631 50.60 14.35 -13.33
CA ASP A 631 51.84 13.60 -13.60
C ASP A 631 52.62 13.25 -12.31
N ASP A 632 52.19 13.76 -11.15
CA ASP A 632 52.79 13.48 -9.85
C ASP A 632 52.39 12.09 -9.32
N SER A 633 53.20 11.55 -8.40
CA SER A 633 52.93 10.25 -7.76
C SER A 633 52.83 10.39 -6.23
N PRO A 634 51.62 10.26 -5.62
CA PRO A 634 50.31 10.07 -6.25
C PRO A 634 49.76 11.35 -6.91
N PRO A 635 48.91 11.25 -7.94
CA PRO A 635 48.35 12.40 -8.61
C PRO A 635 47.38 13.16 -7.70
N TRP A 636 47.22 14.46 -7.95
CA TRP A 636 46.36 15.31 -7.14
C TRP A 636 45.67 16.42 -7.94
N LEU A 637 44.53 16.87 -7.41
CA LEU A 637 43.87 18.11 -7.78
C LEU A 637 43.61 18.96 -6.55
N ALA A 638 43.58 20.28 -6.72
CA ALA A 638 43.20 21.24 -5.71
C ALA A 638 41.97 22.03 -6.21
N MET A 639 40.95 22.15 -5.37
CA MET A 639 39.70 22.83 -5.68
C MET A 639 39.29 23.78 -4.55
N ALA A 640 38.47 24.78 -4.89
CA ALA A 640 37.91 25.70 -3.91
C ALA A 640 37.05 24.97 -2.86
N PRO A 641 37.03 25.44 -1.60
CA PRO A 641 36.10 24.94 -0.59
C PRO A 641 34.65 25.06 -1.06
N ILE A 642 33.83 24.04 -0.81
CA ILE A 642 32.37 24.16 -0.89
C ILE A 642 31.94 24.78 0.45
N ALA A 643 31.67 26.08 0.46
CA ALA A 643 31.29 26.85 1.63
C ALA A 643 30.43 28.07 1.23
N ASP A 644 29.57 28.53 2.14
CA ASP A 644 28.85 29.80 1.99
C ASP A 644 29.74 31.00 2.35
N GLU A 645 29.38 32.18 1.84
CA GLU A 645 30.05 33.46 2.14
C GLU A 645 30.08 33.71 3.66
N GLY A 646 31.27 33.58 4.26
CA GLY A 646 31.53 33.82 5.69
C GLY A 646 31.84 32.59 6.54
N SER A 647 31.86 31.36 6.01
CA SER A 647 32.14 30.15 6.82
C SER A 647 33.00 29.10 6.10
N LEU A 648 34.21 29.49 5.69
CA LEU A 648 35.13 28.70 4.85
C LEU A 648 35.48 27.28 5.33
N ARG A 649 35.38 27.00 6.64
CA ARG A 649 35.69 25.66 7.21
C ARG A 649 34.48 24.75 7.38
N GLN A 650 33.27 25.30 7.42
CA GLN A 650 32.06 24.54 7.70
C GLN A 650 31.44 24.08 6.38
N GLN A 651 31.22 22.77 6.21
CA GLN A 651 30.61 22.27 4.99
C GLN A 651 29.10 22.58 5.00
N PRO A 652 28.52 23.11 3.90
CA PRO A 652 27.08 23.30 3.80
C PRO A 652 26.36 21.95 3.79
N PRO A 653 25.10 21.90 4.25
CA PRO A 653 24.37 20.66 4.40
C PRO A 653 24.15 19.96 3.06
N ARG A 654 24.15 18.63 3.10
CA ARG A 654 23.76 17.81 1.94
C ARG A 654 22.25 17.73 1.83
N LEU A 655 21.75 17.55 0.61
CA LEU A 655 20.34 17.29 0.38
C LEU A 655 19.85 16.05 1.16
N ALA A 656 20.69 15.01 1.29
CA ALA A 656 20.39 13.82 2.10
C ALA A 656 20.22 14.12 3.60
N GLU A 657 20.99 15.07 4.15
CA GLU A 657 20.91 15.46 5.56
C GLU A 657 19.61 16.23 5.83
N LEU A 658 19.26 17.18 4.94
CA LEU A 658 18.01 17.95 5.02
C LEU A 658 16.77 17.04 4.88
N LEU A 659 16.81 16.07 3.96
CA LEU A 659 15.77 15.03 3.82
C LEU A 659 15.65 14.17 5.08
N THR A 660 16.76 13.84 5.75
CA THR A 660 16.76 13.04 6.97
C THR A 660 16.14 13.80 8.14
N VAL A 661 16.50 15.07 8.35
CA VAL A 661 15.91 15.93 9.39
C VAL A 661 14.39 16.04 9.21
N ALA A 662 13.93 16.32 7.99
CA ALA A 662 12.50 16.43 7.71
C ALA A 662 11.73 15.11 7.90
N ALA A 663 12.38 13.97 7.65
CA ALA A 663 11.82 12.66 7.93
C ALA A 663 11.70 12.37 9.44
N GLU A 664 12.63 12.85 10.27
CA GLU A 664 12.51 12.76 11.74
C GLU A 664 11.39 13.66 12.28
N ASP A 665 11.19 14.85 11.71
CA ASP A 665 10.18 15.82 12.13
C ASP A 665 8.77 15.59 11.51
N GLY A 666 8.60 14.58 10.65
CA GLY A 666 7.33 14.33 9.93
C GLY A 666 6.91 15.46 8.98
N SER A 667 7.88 16.28 8.55
CA SER A 667 7.66 17.49 7.78
C SER A 667 8.06 17.31 6.31
N ALA A 668 7.97 18.38 5.53
CA ALA A 668 8.54 18.41 4.18
C ALA A 668 9.92 19.07 4.26
N PRO A 669 10.92 18.63 3.47
CA PRO A 669 12.30 19.11 3.58
C PRO A 669 12.49 20.59 3.28
N PHE A 670 11.55 21.18 2.54
CA PHE A 670 11.55 22.58 2.14
C PHE A 670 10.13 23.14 2.18
N ASP A 671 10.01 24.47 2.21
CA ASP A 671 8.75 25.11 1.86
C ASP A 671 8.53 25.05 0.35
N LEU A 672 7.34 25.42 -0.12
CA LEU A 672 6.99 25.32 -1.55
C LEU A 672 7.98 26.07 -2.46
N LEU A 673 8.38 27.28 -2.08
CA LEU A 673 9.24 28.13 -2.90
C LEU A 673 10.69 27.63 -2.88
N THR A 674 11.18 27.22 -1.71
CA THR A 674 12.52 26.70 -1.49
C THR A 674 12.70 25.36 -2.20
N GLY A 675 11.72 24.46 -2.14
CA GLY A 675 11.75 23.20 -2.87
C GLY A 675 11.76 23.39 -4.39
N LEU A 676 11.02 24.38 -4.91
CA LEU A 676 11.09 24.74 -6.33
C LEU A 676 12.45 25.33 -6.71
N LEU A 677 13.05 26.18 -5.88
CA LEU A 677 14.38 26.77 -6.11
C LEU A 677 15.48 25.71 -6.10
N VAL A 678 15.49 24.79 -5.13
CA VAL A 678 16.44 23.67 -5.07
C VAL A 678 16.28 22.76 -6.30
N GLY A 679 15.06 22.42 -6.68
CA GLY A 679 14.79 21.65 -7.90
C GLY A 679 15.23 22.37 -9.18
N TRP A 680 15.07 23.70 -9.24
CA TRP A 680 15.48 24.52 -10.39
C TRP A 680 17.00 24.58 -10.53
N HIS A 681 17.71 24.84 -9.44
CA HIS A 681 19.18 24.85 -9.43
C HIS A 681 19.75 23.46 -9.77
N LEU A 682 19.16 22.38 -9.25
CA LEU A 682 19.57 21.01 -9.57
C LEU A 682 19.35 20.66 -11.06
N SER A 683 18.19 21.03 -11.61
CA SER A 683 17.90 20.84 -13.04
C SER A 683 18.82 21.67 -13.93
N SER A 684 19.14 22.90 -13.52
CA SER A 684 20.07 23.80 -14.21
C SER A 684 21.51 23.25 -14.19
N ALA A 685 21.99 22.79 -13.03
CA ALA A 685 23.30 22.15 -12.87
C ALA A 685 23.46 20.94 -13.81
N LEU A 686 22.44 20.09 -13.88
CA LEU A 686 22.44 18.93 -14.75
C LEU A 686 22.39 19.30 -16.24
N SER A 687 21.66 20.37 -16.59
CA SER A 687 21.65 20.93 -17.95
C SER A 687 23.05 21.43 -18.37
N VAL A 688 23.74 22.15 -17.49
CA VAL A 688 25.13 22.61 -17.72
C VAL A 688 26.09 21.43 -17.88
N CYS A 689 25.93 20.35 -17.10
CA CYS A 689 26.71 19.12 -17.29
C CYS A 689 26.47 18.51 -18.69
N HIS A 690 25.22 18.29 -19.07
CA HIS A 690 24.89 17.68 -20.36
C HIS A 690 25.36 18.51 -21.56
N LEU A 691 25.29 19.85 -21.48
CA LEU A 691 25.81 20.76 -22.51
C LEU A 691 27.34 20.68 -22.66
N ASN A 692 28.07 20.36 -21.59
CA ASN A 692 29.53 20.18 -21.59
C ASN A 692 29.99 18.75 -21.91
N GLY A 693 29.09 17.88 -22.39
CA GLY A 693 29.40 16.47 -22.70
C GLY A 693 29.63 15.60 -21.46
N LEU A 694 29.10 16.01 -20.30
CA LEU A 694 29.31 15.36 -19.00
C LEU A 694 28.06 14.57 -18.57
N VAL A 695 28.23 13.32 -18.16
CA VAL A 695 27.15 12.49 -17.60
C VAL A 695 27.61 11.87 -16.27
N LEU A 696 27.05 12.37 -15.16
CA LEU A 696 27.27 11.83 -13.81
C LEU A 696 26.86 10.35 -13.73
N SER A 697 27.56 9.53 -12.93
CA SER A 697 27.15 8.14 -12.63
C SER A 697 26.34 7.99 -11.35
N ASP A 698 26.53 8.87 -10.37
CA ASP A 698 25.87 8.85 -9.05
C ASP A 698 25.25 10.22 -8.77
N LEU A 699 24.11 10.49 -9.42
CA LEU A 699 23.26 11.66 -9.11
C LEU A 699 22.31 11.31 -7.95
N SER A 700 22.85 11.37 -6.73
CA SER A 700 22.12 11.08 -5.48
C SER A 700 22.14 12.26 -4.50
N ALA A 701 21.25 12.24 -3.50
CA ALA A 701 21.12 13.31 -2.51
C ALA A 701 22.39 13.51 -1.63
N ASP A 702 23.26 12.49 -1.56
CA ASP A 702 24.57 12.56 -0.90
C ASP A 702 25.62 13.34 -1.71
N GLY A 703 25.39 13.48 -3.03
CA GLY A 703 26.25 14.21 -3.96
C GLY A 703 25.82 15.66 -4.21
N VAL A 704 24.77 16.15 -3.54
CA VAL A 704 24.24 17.52 -3.73
C VAL A 704 24.38 18.32 -2.43
N PHE A 705 25.20 19.36 -2.45
CA PHE A 705 25.33 20.34 -1.38
C PHE A 705 24.33 21.48 -1.60
N VAL A 706 23.63 21.89 -0.54
CA VAL A 706 22.67 23.01 -0.58
C VAL A 706 23.29 24.19 0.15
N LEU A 707 23.66 25.23 -0.61
CA LEU A 707 24.18 26.49 -0.11
C LEU A 707 23.03 27.51 0.00
N ARG A 708 23.22 28.62 0.71
CA ARG A 708 22.19 29.65 0.91
C ARG A 708 21.51 30.17 -0.37
N ARG A 709 22.23 30.17 -1.50
CA ARG A 709 21.82 30.77 -2.78
C ARG A 709 21.91 29.86 -4.01
N THR A 710 22.35 28.60 -3.87
CA THR A 710 22.54 27.68 -5.00
C THR A 710 22.70 26.23 -4.50
N VAL A 711 22.81 25.27 -5.42
CA VAL A 711 23.33 23.93 -5.13
C VAL A 711 24.74 23.75 -5.71
N VAL A 712 25.53 22.84 -5.15
CA VAL A 712 26.84 22.44 -5.70
C VAL A 712 26.90 20.92 -5.78
N LEU A 713 27.26 20.42 -6.96
CA LEU A 713 27.47 19.00 -7.22
C LEU A 713 28.84 18.55 -6.70
N GLY A 714 28.83 17.46 -5.94
CA GLY A 714 30.01 16.72 -5.48
C GLY A 714 30.14 15.36 -6.17
N ASN A 715 31.08 14.55 -5.70
CA ASN A 715 31.35 13.18 -6.19
C ASN A 715 31.58 13.07 -7.72
N LEU A 716 32.19 14.11 -8.31
CA LEU A 716 32.41 14.26 -9.75
C LEU A 716 33.53 13.34 -10.34
N SER A 717 34.10 12.45 -9.52
CA SER A 717 35.21 11.55 -9.87
C SER A 717 34.81 10.43 -10.84
N ASP A 718 33.56 9.98 -10.77
CA ASP A 718 33.01 8.90 -11.60
C ASP A 718 32.04 9.49 -12.64
N CYS A 719 32.56 10.32 -13.55
CA CYS A 719 31.78 11.00 -14.59
C CYS A 719 32.14 10.47 -15.99
N VAL A 720 31.15 10.37 -16.89
CA VAL A 720 31.40 10.16 -18.32
C VAL A 720 31.78 11.50 -18.93
N VAL A 721 32.88 11.53 -19.69
CA VAL A 721 33.34 12.70 -20.43
C VAL A 721 33.42 12.33 -21.91
N ASP A 722 32.65 13.01 -22.75
CA ASP A 722 32.56 12.77 -24.21
C ASP A 722 32.31 11.30 -24.58
N GLY A 723 31.46 10.61 -23.80
CA GLY A 723 31.13 9.20 -23.98
C GLY A 723 32.18 8.21 -23.47
N ARG A 724 33.32 8.66 -22.93
CA ARG A 724 34.30 7.80 -22.25
C ARG A 724 33.98 7.69 -20.77
N TYR A 725 34.02 6.47 -20.24
CA TYR A 725 33.75 6.15 -18.83
C TYR A 725 34.87 5.28 -18.27
N GLU A 726 35.63 5.81 -17.31
CA GLU A 726 36.71 5.09 -16.63
C GLU A 726 36.24 4.37 -15.35
N GLY A 727 34.94 4.45 -15.03
CA GLY A 727 34.33 3.84 -13.84
C GLY A 727 33.95 2.37 -14.03
N THR A 728 33.64 1.69 -12.93
CA THR A 728 33.25 0.28 -12.91
C THR A 728 31.76 0.09 -13.24
N GLY A 729 31.42 -0.45 -14.40
CA GLY A 729 30.05 -0.84 -14.78
C GLY A 729 29.64 -0.38 -16.18
N SER A 730 28.34 -0.40 -16.46
CA SER A 730 27.78 0.24 -17.67
C SER A 730 27.90 1.76 -17.57
N ALA A 731 28.37 2.41 -18.63
CA ALA A 731 28.43 3.86 -18.69
C ALA A 731 27.01 4.47 -18.53
N PRO A 732 26.79 5.40 -17.59
CA PRO A 732 25.50 6.05 -17.41
C PRO A 732 25.13 6.89 -18.63
N THR A 733 23.84 6.98 -18.95
CA THR A 733 23.35 7.82 -20.04
C THR A 733 22.72 9.11 -19.51
N VAL A 734 22.62 10.13 -20.38
CA VAL A 734 21.81 11.34 -20.12
C VAL A 734 20.41 10.98 -19.59
N LYS A 735 19.80 9.91 -20.11
CA LYS A 735 18.46 9.47 -19.71
C LYS A 735 18.42 8.84 -18.31
N ASP A 736 19.52 8.28 -17.82
CA ASP A 736 19.61 7.75 -16.45
C ASP A 736 19.77 8.88 -15.43
N ASN A 737 20.53 9.92 -15.79
CA ASN A 737 20.57 11.17 -15.04
C ASN A 737 19.20 11.85 -14.98
N MET A 738 18.43 11.85 -16.07
CA MET A 738 17.06 12.37 -16.03
C MET A 738 16.14 11.58 -15.09
N ARG A 739 16.29 10.25 -15.02
CA ARG A 739 15.55 9.43 -14.05
C ARG A 739 15.91 9.79 -12.61
N SER A 740 17.20 9.86 -12.31
CA SER A 740 17.71 10.22 -10.98
C SER A 740 17.26 11.63 -10.56
N LEU A 741 17.24 12.59 -11.49
CA LEU A 741 16.65 13.92 -11.25
C LEU A 741 15.15 13.84 -10.92
N GLY A 742 14.38 13.00 -11.61
CA GLY A 742 12.97 12.74 -11.28
C GLY A 742 12.78 12.20 -9.86
N GLU A 743 13.63 11.24 -9.44
CA GLU A 743 13.61 10.66 -8.09
C GLU A 743 13.95 11.72 -7.02
N LEU A 744 14.94 12.58 -7.27
CA LEU A 744 15.29 13.69 -6.38
C LEU A 744 14.20 14.77 -6.29
N LEU A 745 13.56 15.15 -7.41
CA LEU A 745 12.45 16.11 -7.43
C LEU A 745 11.22 15.57 -6.68
N GLN A 746 10.95 14.28 -6.76
CA GLN A 746 9.90 13.62 -5.97
C GLN A 746 10.22 13.67 -4.47
N LEU A 747 11.48 13.48 -4.06
CA LEU A 747 11.91 13.57 -2.65
C LEU A 747 11.82 15.02 -2.11
N ILE A 748 12.35 16.00 -2.83
CA ILE A 748 12.33 17.44 -2.49
C ILE A 748 10.90 17.94 -2.21
N SER A 749 9.91 17.38 -2.90
CA SER A 749 8.51 17.80 -2.83
C SER A 749 7.63 16.93 -1.92
N SER A 750 8.17 15.89 -1.28
CA SER A 750 7.38 14.95 -0.47
C SER A 750 7.46 15.25 1.03
N ARG A 751 6.31 15.15 1.72
CA ARG A 751 6.23 15.03 3.18
C ARG A 751 6.26 13.55 3.58
N VAL A 752 7.02 13.22 4.61
CA VAL A 752 7.07 11.85 5.15
C VAL A 752 5.81 11.58 6.00
N GLY A 753 5.21 10.40 5.86
CA GLY A 753 4.07 9.95 6.68
C GLY A 753 2.67 10.40 6.25
N VAL A 754 2.52 11.16 5.16
CA VAL A 754 1.19 11.51 4.61
C VAL A 754 0.90 10.67 3.38
N ASN A 755 -0.16 9.85 3.44
CA ASN A 755 -0.76 9.22 2.26
C ASN A 755 -2.01 10.01 1.85
N THR A 756 -2.05 10.48 0.59
CA THR A 756 -3.17 11.26 0.06
C THR A 756 -4.01 10.40 -0.90
N PRO A 757 -5.22 9.95 -0.53
CA PRO A 757 -5.99 9.02 -1.36
C PRO A 757 -6.30 9.59 -2.75
N GLY A 758 -6.03 8.80 -3.80
CA GLY A 758 -6.37 9.13 -5.19
C GLY A 758 -5.30 9.88 -6.00
N LEU A 759 -4.10 10.08 -5.45
CA LEU A 759 -2.96 10.74 -6.11
C LEU A 759 -1.74 9.80 -6.12
N PRO A 760 -0.80 9.95 -7.08
CA PRO A 760 0.44 9.16 -7.08
C PRO A 760 1.28 9.46 -5.83
N ASP A 761 1.84 8.43 -5.22
CA ASP A 761 2.62 8.54 -3.98
C ASP A 761 3.77 9.55 -4.10
N GLY A 762 3.80 10.56 -3.23
CA GLY A 762 4.81 11.62 -3.22
C GLY A 762 4.36 12.96 -3.83
N MET A 763 5.30 13.88 -4.00
CA MET A 763 5.08 15.25 -4.51
C MET A 763 4.03 16.06 -3.72
N HIS A 764 3.93 15.83 -2.41
CA HIS A 764 2.98 16.45 -1.48
C HIS A 764 2.91 17.98 -1.48
N LEU A 765 4.01 18.68 -1.77
CA LEU A 765 4.04 20.14 -1.94
C LEU A 765 3.47 20.61 -3.28
N TRP A 766 3.48 19.74 -4.29
CA TRP A 766 3.01 20.01 -5.65
C TRP A 766 1.66 19.30 -5.92
N GLN A 767 0.77 19.31 -4.93
CA GLN A 767 -0.57 18.71 -5.04
C GLN A 767 -1.66 19.75 -5.34
N GLY A 768 -2.70 19.30 -6.02
CA GLY A 768 -3.69 20.16 -6.68
C GLY A 768 -3.41 20.26 -8.18
N ASP A 769 -4.44 20.64 -8.92
CA ASP A 769 -4.49 20.40 -10.37
C ASP A 769 -3.64 21.42 -11.13
N GLY A 770 -3.42 22.61 -10.55
CA GLY A 770 -2.45 23.59 -11.05
C GLY A 770 -0.99 23.12 -11.05
N TRP A 771 -0.67 22.06 -10.30
CA TRP A 771 0.65 21.42 -10.30
C TRP A 771 0.71 20.17 -11.19
N GLU A 772 -0.39 19.78 -11.84
CA GLU A 772 -0.46 18.58 -12.66
C GLU A 772 0.59 18.58 -13.77
N SER A 773 0.78 19.70 -14.49
CA SER A 773 1.82 19.83 -15.52
C SER A 773 3.23 19.59 -14.98
N LEU A 774 3.55 20.06 -13.76
CA LEU A 774 4.83 19.78 -13.11
C LEU A 774 4.95 18.32 -12.68
N ARG A 775 3.91 17.76 -12.05
CA ARG A 775 3.88 16.35 -11.63
C ARG A 775 4.00 15.39 -12.81
N LEU A 776 3.26 15.62 -13.89
CA LEU A 776 3.35 14.82 -15.13
C LEU A 776 4.74 14.90 -15.75
N LEU A 777 5.40 16.06 -15.70
CA LEU A 777 6.77 16.24 -16.19
C LEU A 777 7.79 15.50 -15.31
N VAL A 778 7.64 15.51 -13.98
CA VAL A 778 8.46 14.70 -13.07
C VAL A 778 8.21 13.19 -13.30
N LEU A 779 6.95 12.78 -13.49
CA LEU A 779 6.61 11.38 -13.82
C LEU A 779 7.18 10.95 -15.18
N ARG A 780 7.21 11.83 -16.19
CA ARG A 780 7.91 11.58 -17.48
C ARG A 780 9.41 11.35 -17.31
N CYS A 781 10.04 11.89 -16.25
CA CYS A 781 11.44 11.61 -15.94
C CYS A 781 11.64 10.19 -15.39
N LEU A 782 10.66 9.71 -14.62
CA LEU A 782 10.62 8.39 -14.02
C LEU A 782 10.15 7.28 -15.00
N ASP A 783 9.77 7.65 -16.22
CA ASP A 783 9.21 6.73 -17.21
C ASP A 783 10.16 5.55 -17.50
N PRO A 784 9.66 4.29 -17.53
CA PRO A 784 10.49 3.13 -17.85
C PRO A 784 11.14 3.20 -19.25
N LEU A 785 10.55 3.93 -20.20
CA LEU A 785 11.08 4.13 -21.55
C LEU A 785 12.03 5.36 -21.60
N PRO A 786 13.35 5.17 -21.79
CA PRO A 786 14.31 6.29 -21.78
C PRO A 786 14.04 7.38 -22.83
N ALA A 787 13.39 7.02 -23.95
CA ALA A 787 13.07 7.94 -25.04
C ALA A 787 12.08 9.05 -24.63
N VAL A 788 11.16 8.78 -23.69
CA VAL A 788 10.06 9.69 -23.29
C VAL A 788 10.55 10.78 -22.33
N ARG A 789 11.65 10.53 -21.61
CA ARG A 789 12.20 11.41 -20.57
C ARG A 789 12.62 12.76 -21.16
N PRO A 790 12.22 13.90 -20.57
CA PRO A 790 12.54 15.26 -21.06
C PRO A 790 14.03 15.59 -20.96
N ALA A 791 14.43 16.77 -21.42
CA ALA A 791 15.79 17.31 -21.19
C ALA A 791 15.84 18.13 -19.89
N ALA A 792 17.00 18.20 -19.23
CA ALA A 792 17.16 18.93 -17.97
C ALA A 792 16.78 20.42 -18.06
N GLY A 793 17.07 21.07 -19.20
CA GLY A 793 16.64 22.45 -19.47
C GLY A 793 15.11 22.62 -19.53
N GLU A 794 14.38 21.67 -20.13
CA GLU A 794 12.89 21.69 -20.17
C GLU A 794 12.31 21.72 -18.75
N ILE A 795 12.93 20.99 -17.81
CA ILE A 795 12.53 20.97 -16.39
C ILE A 795 12.86 22.30 -15.70
N ALA A 796 14.06 22.83 -15.93
CA ALA A 796 14.47 24.11 -15.36
C ALA A 796 13.54 25.25 -15.82
N ASP A 797 13.19 25.31 -17.11
CA ASP A 797 12.26 26.31 -17.65
C ASP A 797 10.86 26.21 -17.03
N VAL A 798 10.38 24.98 -16.77
CA VAL A 798 9.07 24.75 -16.13
C VAL A 798 9.11 25.18 -14.66
N LEU A 799 10.14 24.77 -13.92
CA LEU A 799 10.32 25.16 -12.52
C LEU A 799 10.47 26.68 -12.36
N ALA A 800 11.16 27.37 -13.27
CA ALA A 800 11.27 28.83 -13.28
C ALA A 800 9.89 29.51 -13.35
N ARG A 801 8.97 29.02 -14.19
CA ARG A 801 7.58 29.54 -14.26
C ARG A 801 6.83 29.32 -12.95
N TYR A 802 6.98 28.15 -12.32
CA TYR A 802 6.35 27.86 -11.03
C TYR A 802 6.94 28.67 -9.87
N ILE A 803 8.24 29.01 -9.89
CA ILE A 803 8.87 29.94 -8.94
C ILE A 803 8.25 31.33 -9.05
N SER A 804 8.06 31.86 -10.28
CA SER A 804 7.40 33.15 -10.51
C SER A 804 5.96 33.16 -9.98
N LEU A 805 5.19 32.09 -10.22
CA LEU A 805 3.83 31.94 -9.68
C LEU A 805 3.82 31.87 -8.14
N ALA A 806 4.71 31.08 -7.53
CA ALA A 806 4.79 30.92 -6.09
C ALA A 806 5.16 32.23 -5.36
N ARG A 807 5.99 33.09 -5.97
CA ARG A 807 6.28 34.44 -5.45
C ARG A 807 5.06 35.35 -5.48
N ALA A 808 4.36 35.43 -6.62
CA ALA A 808 3.16 36.26 -6.76
C ALA A 808 2.05 35.88 -5.75
N VAL A 809 1.95 34.60 -5.38
CA VAL A 809 1.03 34.10 -4.33
C VAL A 809 1.53 34.38 -2.91
N ARG A 810 2.84 34.51 -2.68
CA ARG A 810 3.44 34.83 -1.37
C ARG A 810 3.38 36.33 -1.05
N ASP A 811 3.62 37.18 -2.04
CA ASP A 811 3.63 38.64 -1.87
C ASP A 811 2.20 39.23 -1.78
N SER A 812 1.18 38.45 -2.16
CA SER A 812 -0.24 38.80 -2.02
C SER A 812 -0.81 38.42 -0.64
N SER A 813 -0.37 39.14 0.40
CA SER A 813 -0.99 39.11 1.74
C SER A 813 -2.50 39.42 1.64
N PRO A 814 -3.39 38.70 2.34
CA PRO A 814 -4.74 38.43 1.83
C PRO A 814 -5.76 39.53 2.15
N ALA A 815 -5.75 40.62 1.38
CA ALA A 815 -6.96 41.39 1.18
C ALA A 815 -7.97 40.54 0.38
N ARG A 816 -9.15 40.26 0.95
CA ARG A 816 -10.32 39.86 0.14
C ARG A 816 -10.57 41.01 -0.84
N VAL A 817 -10.26 40.84 -2.12
CA VAL A 817 -10.80 41.69 -3.17
C VAL A 817 -12.19 41.12 -3.50
N PRO A 818 -13.29 41.71 -3.00
CA PRO A 818 -14.62 41.21 -3.33
C PRO A 818 -14.82 41.35 -4.84
N ILE A 819 -15.24 40.26 -5.47
CA ILE A 819 -15.63 40.27 -6.88
C ILE A 819 -16.91 41.12 -6.99
N ARG A 820 -16.74 42.39 -7.36
CA ARG A 820 -17.86 43.28 -7.67
C ARG A 820 -18.44 42.91 -9.03
N LEU A 821 -19.39 41.99 -9.02
CA LEU A 821 -20.25 41.72 -10.17
C LEU A 821 -21.08 42.97 -10.47
N ALA A 822 -21.37 43.21 -11.75
CA ALA A 822 -22.35 44.22 -12.14
C ALA A 822 -23.74 43.85 -11.60
N PRO A 823 -24.61 44.84 -11.32
CA PRO A 823 -26.01 44.58 -10.98
C PRO A 823 -26.70 43.84 -12.12
N ARG A 824 -27.66 42.98 -11.78
CA ARG A 824 -28.43 42.18 -12.74
C ARG A 824 -29.18 43.07 -13.72
N VAL A 825 -29.16 42.70 -15.00
CA VAL A 825 -29.86 43.38 -16.09
C VAL A 825 -31.06 42.51 -16.51
N PRO A 826 -32.22 43.10 -16.89
CA PRO A 826 -33.33 42.33 -17.44
C PRO A 826 -32.94 41.54 -18.68
N LEU A 827 -33.45 40.30 -18.79
CA LEU A 827 -33.16 39.43 -19.93
C LEU A 827 -33.65 40.05 -21.25
N ARG A 828 -32.77 40.02 -22.25
CA ARG A 828 -33.01 40.37 -23.65
C ARG A 828 -32.56 39.19 -24.49
N PRO A 829 -33.28 38.06 -24.45
CA PRO A 829 -32.89 36.89 -25.21
C PRO A 829 -32.80 37.25 -26.70
N PRO A 830 -31.79 36.74 -27.42
CA PRO A 830 -31.71 36.92 -28.86
C PRO A 830 -32.97 36.35 -29.54
N PRO A 831 -33.37 36.89 -30.71
CA PRO A 831 -34.49 36.32 -31.45
C PRO A 831 -34.22 34.83 -31.72
N ALA A 832 -35.22 33.99 -31.49
CA ALA A 832 -35.08 32.55 -31.64
C ALA A 832 -34.72 32.20 -33.10
N GLU A 833 -33.44 31.89 -33.33
CA GLU A 833 -33.02 31.30 -34.59
C GLU A 833 -33.81 30.01 -34.84
N PRO A 834 -34.32 29.77 -36.06
CA PRO A 834 -35.10 28.58 -36.36
C PRO A 834 -34.20 27.34 -36.26
N VAL A 835 -34.23 26.69 -35.09
CA VAL A 835 -33.69 25.34 -34.93
C VAL A 835 -34.42 24.46 -35.94
N ARG A 836 -33.67 23.80 -36.84
CA ARG A 836 -34.29 22.96 -37.89
C ARG A 836 -35.16 21.91 -37.20
N ALA A 837 -36.46 21.95 -37.45
CA ALA A 837 -37.43 21.10 -36.73
C ALA A 837 -37.14 19.59 -36.86
N GLU A 838 -36.42 19.21 -37.92
CA GLU A 838 -35.93 17.85 -38.19
C GLU A 838 -34.83 17.36 -37.21
N THR A 839 -34.10 18.25 -36.53
CA THR A 839 -32.97 17.87 -35.66
C THR A 839 -33.33 17.76 -34.17
N VAL A 840 -34.42 18.38 -33.71
CA VAL A 840 -34.85 18.31 -32.30
C VAL A 840 -35.62 17.02 -32.05
N SER A 841 -34.93 15.99 -31.57
CA SER A 841 -35.59 14.76 -31.12
C SER A 841 -36.56 15.05 -29.95
N PRO A 842 -37.86 14.75 -30.06
CA PRO A 842 -38.84 15.11 -29.04
C PRO A 842 -38.57 14.38 -27.71
N LEU A 843 -38.86 15.07 -26.59
CA LEU A 843 -38.75 14.51 -25.25
C LEU A 843 -39.62 13.26 -25.10
N ARG A 844 -39.03 12.15 -24.64
CA ARG A 844 -39.75 10.89 -24.39
C ARG A 844 -40.58 10.97 -23.11
N LEU A 845 -41.76 11.56 -23.21
CA LEU A 845 -42.74 11.58 -22.12
C LEU A 845 -43.44 10.22 -21.94
N PRO A 846 -44.03 9.95 -20.76
CA PRO A 846 -44.94 8.81 -20.57
C PRO A 846 -46.07 8.81 -21.60
N ARG A 847 -46.44 7.63 -22.11
CA ARG A 847 -47.43 7.53 -23.20
C ARG A 847 -48.85 7.94 -22.79
N PHE A 848 -49.28 7.57 -21.58
CA PHE A 848 -50.64 7.79 -21.08
C PHE A 848 -50.67 8.04 -19.55
N GLY A 849 -51.82 8.45 -19.02
CA GLY A 849 -52.12 8.51 -17.59
C GLY A 849 -51.64 9.77 -16.87
N ALA A 850 -51.76 9.78 -15.53
CA ALA A 850 -51.40 10.92 -14.68
C ALA A 850 -49.95 11.39 -14.92
N ALA A 851 -48.99 10.48 -14.97
CA ALA A 851 -47.58 10.78 -15.20
C ALA A 851 -47.29 11.56 -16.50
N ARG A 852 -48.15 11.43 -17.53
CA ARG A 852 -48.04 12.26 -18.75
C ARG A 852 -48.50 13.69 -18.46
N ARG A 853 -49.70 13.86 -17.89
CA ARG A 853 -50.25 15.17 -17.51
C ARG A 853 -49.33 15.92 -16.54
N ASP A 854 -48.75 15.23 -15.56
CA ASP A 854 -47.74 15.78 -14.66
C ASP A 854 -46.54 16.35 -15.44
N SER A 855 -46.07 15.62 -16.45
CA SER A 855 -44.92 16.00 -17.28
C SER A 855 -45.23 17.15 -18.25
N GLU A 856 -46.45 17.19 -18.79
CA GLU A 856 -46.93 18.29 -19.62
C GLU A 856 -47.11 19.56 -18.79
N ALA A 857 -47.70 19.47 -17.60
CA ALA A 857 -47.82 20.61 -16.67
C ALA A 857 -46.44 21.12 -16.17
N LEU A 858 -45.46 20.22 -16.00
CA LEU A 858 -44.06 20.60 -15.73
C LEU A 858 -43.46 21.39 -16.90
N LEU A 859 -43.68 20.97 -18.15
CA LEU A 859 -43.19 21.67 -19.33
C LEU A 859 -43.79 23.07 -19.45
N GLU A 860 -45.08 23.26 -19.19
CA GLU A 860 -45.71 24.58 -19.19
C GLU A 860 -45.13 25.50 -18.11
N ARG A 861 -44.90 25.00 -16.88
CA ARG A 861 -44.20 25.78 -15.84
C ARG A 861 -42.77 26.17 -16.25
N LEU A 862 -42.05 25.26 -16.89
CA LEU A 862 -40.69 25.51 -17.37
C LEU A 862 -40.60 26.51 -18.54
N ARG A 863 -41.72 26.76 -19.25
CA ARG A 863 -41.80 27.71 -20.37
C ARG A 863 -42.03 29.16 -19.96
N VAL A 864 -42.40 29.43 -18.70
CA VAL A 864 -42.63 30.79 -18.21
C VAL A 864 -41.36 31.64 -18.37
N PRO A 865 -41.38 32.79 -19.07
CA PRO A 865 -40.21 33.65 -19.21
C PRO A 865 -39.62 34.07 -17.86
N LEU A 866 -38.30 34.26 -17.80
CA LEU A 866 -37.63 34.77 -16.61
C LEU A 866 -37.33 36.26 -16.78
N ASP A 867 -37.47 37.04 -15.71
CA ASP A 867 -37.11 38.47 -15.74
C ASP A 867 -35.59 38.70 -15.81
N GLN A 868 -34.81 37.78 -15.22
CA GLN A 868 -33.35 37.85 -15.09
C GLN A 868 -32.69 36.47 -15.25
N GLY A 869 -31.47 36.44 -15.80
CA GLY A 869 -30.72 35.21 -16.05
C GLY A 869 -30.19 34.56 -14.78
N ARG A 870 -30.41 33.24 -14.63
CA ARG A 870 -30.00 32.49 -13.43
C ARG A 870 -28.67 31.75 -13.58
N ARG A 871 -27.83 31.88 -12.56
CA ARG A 871 -26.50 31.28 -12.43
C ARG A 871 -26.60 30.06 -11.52
N LEU A 872 -26.53 28.88 -12.14
CA LEU A 872 -26.59 27.57 -11.48
C LEU A 872 -25.17 27.02 -11.35
N THR A 873 -24.76 26.57 -10.17
CA THR A 873 -23.47 25.86 -10.02
C THR A 873 -23.72 24.37 -9.79
N VAL A 874 -23.16 23.53 -10.67
CA VAL A 874 -23.22 22.08 -10.60
C VAL A 874 -21.95 21.57 -9.94
N LEU A 875 -22.09 21.16 -8.69
CA LEU A 875 -21.01 20.82 -7.77
C LEU A 875 -20.81 19.31 -7.67
N GLY A 876 -19.59 18.82 -7.91
CA GLY A 876 -19.21 17.43 -7.62
C GLY A 876 -18.56 17.26 -6.25
N THR A 877 -18.68 16.08 -5.64
CA THR A 877 -17.86 15.69 -4.47
C THR A 877 -16.55 15.02 -4.85
N HIS A 878 -16.54 14.29 -5.97
CA HIS A 878 -15.37 13.65 -6.56
C HIS A 878 -15.59 13.46 -8.08
N ALA A 879 -14.54 13.10 -8.82
CA ALA A 879 -14.66 12.71 -10.22
C ALA A 879 -15.65 11.52 -10.35
N GLY A 880 -16.50 11.54 -11.39
CA GLY A 880 -17.44 10.45 -11.67
C GLY A 880 -18.80 10.49 -10.94
N THR A 881 -19.12 11.52 -10.14
CA THR A 881 -20.46 11.68 -9.51
C THR A 881 -21.61 11.98 -10.49
N GLY A 882 -21.32 12.09 -11.80
CA GLY A 882 -22.30 12.53 -12.80
C GLY A 882 -22.49 14.04 -12.87
N ARG A 883 -21.63 14.84 -12.22
CA ARG A 883 -21.56 16.32 -12.31
C ARG A 883 -21.71 16.82 -13.75
N THR A 884 -20.73 16.52 -14.61
CA THR A 884 -20.68 16.95 -16.01
C THR A 884 -21.88 16.50 -16.83
N VAL A 885 -22.30 15.24 -16.66
CA VAL A 885 -23.49 14.67 -17.31
C VAL A 885 -24.74 15.48 -16.92
N THR A 886 -24.86 15.83 -15.64
CA THR A 886 -25.97 16.63 -15.11
C THR A 886 -25.96 18.05 -15.69
N THR A 887 -24.79 18.70 -15.77
CA THR A 887 -24.63 20.02 -16.42
C THR A 887 -25.14 20.00 -17.86
N VAL A 888 -24.67 19.04 -18.68
CA VAL A 888 -25.04 18.97 -20.10
C VAL A 888 -26.51 18.60 -20.28
N VAL A 889 -27.01 17.57 -19.59
CA VAL A 889 -28.40 17.11 -19.77
C VAL A 889 -29.42 18.13 -19.27
N LEU A 890 -29.15 18.80 -18.13
CA LEU A 890 -30.00 19.86 -17.61
C LEU A 890 -29.98 21.09 -18.53
N GLY A 891 -28.80 21.53 -18.95
CA GLY A 891 -28.66 22.66 -19.87
C GLY A 891 -29.34 22.42 -21.23
N SER A 892 -29.15 21.23 -21.80
CA SER A 892 -29.85 20.80 -23.01
C SER A 892 -31.36 20.80 -22.85
N LEU A 893 -31.88 20.29 -21.73
CA LEU A 893 -33.31 20.26 -21.46
C LEU A 893 -33.88 21.68 -21.33
N LEU A 894 -33.24 22.56 -20.55
CA LEU A 894 -33.69 23.95 -20.38
C LEU A 894 -33.72 24.70 -21.72
N ALA A 895 -32.67 24.59 -22.54
CA ALA A 895 -32.62 25.21 -23.87
C ALA A 895 -33.72 24.67 -24.80
N THR A 896 -33.93 23.35 -24.84
CA THR A 896 -34.94 22.71 -25.71
C THR A 896 -36.39 23.00 -25.26
N VAL A 897 -36.66 23.08 -23.96
CA VAL A 897 -38.02 23.33 -23.43
C VAL A 897 -38.45 24.78 -23.60
N ARG A 898 -37.50 25.72 -23.45
CA ARG A 898 -37.75 27.17 -23.44
C ARG A 898 -37.56 27.84 -24.81
N GLY A 899 -36.68 27.30 -25.65
CA GLY A 899 -36.27 27.96 -26.90
C GLY A 899 -35.32 29.16 -26.69
N GLU A 900 -34.86 29.37 -25.46
CA GLU A 900 -33.91 30.42 -25.06
C GLU A 900 -32.49 29.85 -25.00
N PRO A 901 -31.44 30.67 -25.24
CA PRO A 901 -30.07 30.20 -25.13
C PRO A 901 -29.68 29.94 -23.68
N VAL A 902 -28.96 28.84 -23.47
CA VAL A 902 -28.39 28.43 -22.18
C VAL A 902 -26.89 28.26 -22.37
N LEU A 903 -26.10 28.77 -21.42
CA LEU A 903 -24.65 28.68 -21.43
C LEU A 903 -24.17 27.68 -20.39
N ALA A 904 -23.27 26.78 -20.76
CA ALA A 904 -22.53 25.91 -19.84
C ALA A 904 -21.04 26.29 -19.86
N LEU A 905 -20.49 26.48 -18.67
CA LEU A 905 -19.10 26.87 -18.43
C LEU A 905 -18.39 25.78 -17.64
N ASP A 906 -17.14 25.48 -17.98
CA ASP A 906 -16.26 24.81 -17.02
C ASP A 906 -15.87 25.79 -15.90
N GLY A 907 -15.69 25.28 -14.68
CA GLY A 907 -15.31 26.06 -13.49
C GLY A 907 -13.81 26.38 -13.43
N PRO A 908 -13.16 26.32 -12.25
CA PRO A 908 -11.71 26.44 -12.14
C PRO A 908 -10.99 25.50 -13.13
N PRO A 909 -9.78 25.86 -13.62
CA PRO A 909 -9.14 25.23 -14.79
C PRO A 909 -8.59 23.81 -14.52
N THR A 910 -9.09 23.17 -13.46
CA THR A 910 -8.60 21.94 -12.83
C THR A 910 -9.11 20.68 -13.52
N GLU A 911 -10.26 20.73 -14.20
CA GLU A 911 -10.76 19.64 -15.05
C GLU A 911 -11.37 20.21 -16.33
N ARG A 912 -10.83 19.85 -17.51
CA ARG A 912 -11.63 19.89 -18.75
C ARG A 912 -12.65 18.78 -18.69
N ALA A 913 -13.92 19.11 -18.82
CA ALA A 913 -14.96 18.10 -18.74
C ALA A 913 -16.14 18.32 -19.69
N LEU A 914 -16.45 19.56 -20.10
CA LEU A 914 -17.52 19.81 -21.08
C LEU A 914 -17.07 19.60 -22.53
N ASP A 915 -15.77 19.65 -22.80
CA ASP A 915 -15.16 19.43 -24.12
C ASP A 915 -15.46 18.05 -24.72
N ILE A 916 -15.55 17.00 -23.89
CA ILE A 916 -15.89 15.63 -24.33
C ILE A 916 -17.29 15.51 -24.98
N TYR A 917 -18.16 16.50 -24.78
CA TYR A 917 -19.51 16.56 -25.39
C TYR A 917 -19.55 17.43 -26.65
N VAL A 918 -18.44 18.07 -27.01
CA VAL A 918 -18.31 18.88 -28.22
C VAL A 918 -17.80 18.03 -29.39
N ARG A 919 -18.52 18.05 -30.51
CA ARG A 919 -18.12 17.36 -31.75
C ARG A 919 -17.20 18.24 -32.60
N GLY A 920 -15.92 18.31 -32.22
CA GLY A 920 -14.87 19.02 -32.97
C GLY A 920 -13.82 19.68 -32.06
N PRO A 921 -12.74 20.24 -32.63
CA PRO A 921 -11.74 20.98 -31.84
C PRO A 921 -12.34 22.29 -31.31
N VAL A 922 -12.37 22.43 -29.99
CA VAL A 922 -12.75 23.69 -29.32
C VAL A 922 -11.62 24.70 -29.52
N THR A 923 -11.86 25.73 -30.33
CA THR A 923 -10.86 26.76 -30.69
C THR A 923 -10.86 27.98 -29.78
N ALA A 924 -12.00 28.31 -29.16
CA ALA A 924 -12.18 29.46 -28.29
C ALA A 924 -12.39 29.04 -26.82
N THR A 925 -11.98 29.90 -25.90
CA THR A 925 -11.97 29.63 -24.45
C THR A 925 -12.83 30.61 -23.66
N THR A 926 -13.16 30.25 -22.42
CA THR A 926 -13.77 31.18 -21.46
C THR A 926 -12.96 32.46 -21.28
N ARG A 927 -11.64 32.42 -21.42
CA ARG A 927 -10.75 33.59 -21.38
C ARG A 927 -10.93 34.50 -22.59
N ASP A 928 -11.15 33.94 -23.77
CA ASP A 928 -11.40 34.75 -24.97
C ASP A 928 -12.72 35.52 -24.85
N ILE A 929 -13.76 34.87 -24.30
CA ILE A 929 -15.01 35.57 -23.91
C ILE A 929 -14.71 36.63 -22.85
N ALA A 930 -13.90 36.32 -21.84
CA ALA A 930 -13.49 37.27 -20.81
C ALA A 930 -12.64 38.44 -21.33
N LEU A 931 -12.13 38.40 -22.56
CA LEU A 931 -11.37 39.50 -23.19
C LEU A 931 -12.26 40.46 -24.00
N LEU A 932 -13.44 40.02 -24.46
CA LEU A 932 -14.39 40.83 -25.24
C LEU A 932 -14.72 42.20 -24.61
N PRO A 933 -14.98 43.26 -25.40
CA PRO A 933 -15.49 44.54 -24.89
C PRO A 933 -16.77 44.40 -24.06
N PRO A 934 -17.04 45.28 -23.08
CA PRO A 934 -18.23 45.17 -22.22
C PRO A 934 -19.56 45.27 -22.99
N ASP A 935 -19.61 46.06 -24.07
CA ASP A 935 -20.80 46.26 -24.90
C ASP A 935 -20.92 45.23 -26.06
N THR A 936 -20.28 44.07 -25.94
CA THR A 936 -20.28 43.07 -27.02
C THR A 936 -21.67 42.46 -27.20
N PRO A 937 -22.26 42.52 -28.41
CA PRO A 937 -23.56 41.90 -28.67
C PRO A 937 -23.46 40.38 -28.60
N TYR A 938 -24.59 39.72 -28.35
CA TYR A 938 -24.72 38.25 -28.28
C TYR A 938 -23.95 37.51 -29.39
N ALA A 939 -23.99 37.98 -30.63
CA ALA A 939 -23.28 37.38 -31.76
C ALA A 939 -21.74 37.27 -31.56
N GLY A 940 -21.12 38.21 -30.84
CA GLY A 940 -19.69 38.17 -30.51
C GLY A 940 -19.35 37.15 -29.43
N ILE A 941 -20.25 36.93 -28.47
CA ILE A 941 -20.12 35.87 -27.45
C ILE A 941 -20.36 34.50 -28.11
N ARG A 942 -21.44 34.40 -28.91
CA ARG A 942 -21.86 33.23 -29.68
C ARG A 942 -20.78 32.68 -30.62
N ALA A 943 -19.91 33.56 -31.15
CA ALA A 943 -18.77 33.17 -31.98
C ALA A 943 -17.67 32.41 -31.23
N LEU A 944 -17.65 32.51 -29.89
CA LEU A 944 -16.66 31.87 -29.00
C LEU A 944 -17.25 30.69 -28.20
N THR A 945 -18.48 30.26 -28.50
CA THR A 945 -19.18 29.15 -27.83
C THR A 945 -19.62 28.08 -28.81
N THR A 946 -19.50 26.80 -28.43
CA THR A 946 -19.98 25.69 -29.27
C THR A 946 -21.42 25.32 -28.90
N ARG A 947 -22.33 25.28 -29.87
CA ARG A 947 -23.75 24.97 -29.65
C ARG A 947 -24.06 23.53 -30.02
N LEU A 948 -24.74 22.82 -29.13
CA LEU A 948 -25.30 21.49 -29.37
C LEU A 948 -26.67 21.60 -30.05
N ASP A 949 -27.12 20.51 -30.69
CA ASP A 949 -28.43 20.42 -31.38
C ASP A 949 -29.63 20.76 -30.47
N SER A 950 -29.47 20.65 -29.15
CA SER A 950 -30.48 21.01 -28.14
C SER A 950 -30.62 22.51 -27.89
N GLY A 951 -29.77 23.34 -28.51
CA GLY A 951 -29.65 24.77 -28.23
C GLY A 951 -28.74 25.15 -27.05
N LEU A 952 -28.10 24.18 -26.39
CA LEU A 952 -27.14 24.43 -25.30
C LEU A 952 -25.82 24.93 -25.88
N GLU A 953 -25.28 26.02 -25.34
CA GLU A 953 -23.96 26.55 -25.69
C GLU A 953 -22.93 26.19 -24.63
N ILE A 954 -21.72 25.84 -25.07
CA ILE A 954 -20.62 25.39 -24.20
C ILE A 954 -19.40 26.29 -24.46
N ALA A 955 -18.79 26.79 -23.38
CA ALA A 955 -17.43 27.35 -23.38
C ALA A 955 -16.55 26.60 -22.38
N GLY A 956 -15.47 25.99 -22.87
CA GLY A 956 -14.52 25.23 -22.08
C GLY A 956 -13.17 25.94 -21.91
N TYR A 957 -12.25 25.29 -21.19
CA TYR A 957 -10.85 25.71 -21.11
C TYR A 957 -10.03 25.09 -22.24
N GLY A 958 -9.41 25.93 -23.08
CA GLY A 958 -8.59 25.50 -24.20
C GLY A 958 -7.31 24.75 -23.78
N ALA A 959 -6.56 24.26 -24.78
CA ALA A 959 -5.42 23.35 -24.62
C ALA A 959 -4.30 23.83 -23.66
N ARG A 960 -4.19 25.14 -23.40
CA ARG A 960 -3.20 25.78 -22.51
C ARG A 960 -3.89 26.58 -21.40
N ALA A 961 -4.40 25.89 -20.39
CA ALA A 961 -4.96 26.51 -19.19
C ALA A 961 -3.88 26.58 -18.10
N ASP A 962 -3.06 27.63 -18.13
CA ASP A 962 -2.14 27.92 -17.03
C ASP A 962 -2.90 28.45 -15.79
N LEU A 963 -2.32 28.26 -14.61
CA LEU A 963 -2.81 28.85 -13.35
C LEU A 963 -2.80 30.39 -13.42
N ASN A 964 -3.92 30.99 -13.83
CA ASN A 964 -4.07 32.44 -13.87
C ASN A 964 -4.69 32.97 -12.56
N PRO A 965 -4.00 33.79 -11.76
CA PRO A 965 -4.60 34.42 -10.57
C PRO A 965 -5.76 35.38 -10.92
N ALA A 966 -5.86 35.86 -12.17
CA ALA A 966 -6.98 36.66 -12.64
C ALA A 966 -8.24 35.85 -13.00
N HIS A 967 -8.22 34.51 -12.93
CA HIS A 967 -9.35 33.63 -13.31
C HIS A 967 -10.68 34.03 -12.65
N ALA A 968 -10.67 34.44 -11.38
CA ALA A 968 -11.86 34.91 -10.67
C ALA A 968 -12.48 36.18 -11.30
N GLN A 969 -11.65 37.06 -11.85
CA GLN A 969 -12.07 38.28 -12.55
C GLN A 969 -12.54 37.95 -13.98
N GLU A 970 -11.84 37.03 -14.66
CA GLU A 970 -12.22 36.53 -15.99
C GLU A 970 -13.62 35.89 -15.95
N TYR A 971 -13.89 34.99 -14.99
CA TYR A 971 -15.21 34.39 -14.78
C TYR A 971 -16.30 35.42 -14.47
N ALA A 972 -16.02 36.39 -13.59
CA ALA A 972 -16.96 37.48 -13.30
C ALA A 972 -17.28 38.36 -14.53
N ARG A 973 -16.31 38.54 -15.43
CA ARG A 973 -16.48 39.27 -16.69
C ARG A 973 -17.33 38.46 -17.68
N VAL A 974 -17.10 37.15 -17.80
CA VAL A 974 -17.95 36.24 -18.59
C VAL A 974 -19.40 36.27 -18.11
N LEU A 975 -19.63 36.18 -16.79
CA LEU A 975 -20.99 36.28 -16.23
C LEU A 975 -21.64 37.63 -16.55
N THR A 976 -20.89 38.73 -16.45
CA THR A 976 -21.40 40.07 -16.76
C THR A 976 -21.79 40.21 -18.24
N LEU A 977 -21.03 39.61 -19.15
CA LEU A 977 -21.33 39.56 -20.59
C LEU A 977 -22.51 38.62 -20.92
N ALA A 978 -22.68 37.53 -20.16
CA ALA A 978 -23.73 36.54 -20.39
C ALA A 978 -25.11 36.96 -19.83
N ASP A 979 -25.14 37.66 -18.70
CA ASP A 979 -26.34 38.05 -17.95
C ASP A 979 -27.49 38.66 -18.81
N PRO A 980 -27.24 39.54 -19.80
CA PRO A 980 -28.32 40.09 -20.62
C PRO A 980 -28.96 39.10 -21.60
N TYR A 981 -28.27 38.01 -21.96
CA TYR A 981 -28.63 37.18 -23.12
C TYR A 981 -29.03 35.75 -22.76
N TYR A 982 -28.42 35.16 -21.73
CA TYR A 982 -28.60 33.75 -21.39
C TYR A 982 -29.55 33.60 -20.18
N ALA A 983 -30.68 32.92 -20.40
CA ALA A 983 -31.66 32.67 -19.34
C ALA A 983 -31.12 31.81 -18.19
N PHE A 984 -30.18 30.91 -18.52
CA PHE A 984 -29.43 30.12 -17.56
C PHE A 984 -27.95 30.06 -17.92
N VAL A 985 -27.09 30.20 -16.91
CA VAL A 985 -25.66 29.93 -16.97
C VAL A 985 -25.34 28.81 -15.98
N LEU A 986 -24.88 27.66 -16.46
CA LEU A 986 -24.54 26.49 -15.67
C LEU A 986 -23.01 26.35 -15.54
N THR A 987 -22.47 26.53 -14.34
CA THR A 987 -21.03 26.36 -14.10
C THR A 987 -20.72 24.99 -13.52
N ASN A 988 -19.93 24.22 -14.24
CA ASN A 988 -19.48 22.88 -13.90
C ASN A 988 -18.28 22.97 -12.93
N CYS A 989 -18.49 22.74 -11.62
CA CYS A 989 -17.45 22.96 -10.59
C CYS A 989 -17.13 21.68 -9.77
N LEU A 990 -15.84 21.31 -9.69
CA LEU A 990 -15.33 20.29 -8.76
C LEU A 990 -14.34 20.96 -7.80
N PRO A 991 -14.64 21.09 -6.49
CA PRO A 991 -13.75 21.79 -5.58
C PRO A 991 -12.56 20.95 -5.13
N SER A 992 -11.36 21.39 -5.50
CA SER A 992 -10.11 20.85 -4.98
C SER A 992 -9.92 21.29 -3.51
N ARG A 993 -9.25 20.46 -2.69
CA ARG A 993 -9.19 20.62 -1.22
C ARG A 993 -8.52 21.92 -0.74
N SER A 994 -7.94 22.73 -1.62
CA SER A 994 -7.05 23.86 -1.28
C SER A 994 -7.53 25.24 -1.75
N ASP A 995 -8.59 25.33 -2.56
CA ASP A 995 -8.66 26.38 -3.58
C ASP A 995 -9.68 27.51 -3.36
N ARG A 996 -9.16 28.76 -3.31
CA ARG A 996 -9.94 30.00 -3.42
C ARG A 996 -10.74 30.18 -4.72
N PRO A 997 -10.33 29.74 -5.93
CA PRO A 997 -11.15 29.95 -7.14
C PRO A 997 -12.52 29.25 -7.10
N ALA A 998 -12.74 28.25 -6.24
CA ALA A 998 -14.07 27.69 -6.02
C ALA A 998 -15.02 28.69 -5.30
N GLU A 999 -14.51 29.53 -4.39
CA GLU A 999 -15.29 30.60 -3.75
C GLU A 999 -15.75 31.64 -4.78
N ALA A 1000 -14.89 31.98 -5.75
CA ALA A 1000 -15.21 32.91 -6.83
C ALA A 1000 -16.35 32.45 -7.76
N VAL A 1001 -16.59 31.13 -7.85
CA VAL A 1001 -17.72 30.54 -8.59
C VAL A 1001 -18.98 30.45 -7.73
N LEU A 1002 -18.81 30.11 -6.45
CA LEU A 1002 -19.93 29.94 -5.50
C LEU A 1002 -20.54 31.27 -5.06
N ASP A 1003 -19.76 32.35 -5.03
CA ASP A 1003 -20.25 33.70 -4.72
C ASP A 1003 -21.37 34.18 -5.67
N PRO A 1004 -21.20 34.22 -7.01
CA PRO A 1004 -22.27 34.59 -7.96
C PRO A 1004 -23.40 33.57 -8.11
N THR A 1005 -23.39 32.44 -7.41
CA THR A 1005 -24.37 31.36 -7.60
C THR A 1005 -25.73 31.75 -7.01
N ASP A 1006 -26.78 31.71 -7.83
CA ASP A 1006 -28.16 31.89 -7.35
C ASP A 1006 -28.72 30.59 -6.75
N GLN A 1007 -28.34 29.45 -7.35
CA GLN A 1007 -28.87 28.13 -6.98
C GLN A 1007 -27.79 27.05 -7.12
N LEU A 1008 -27.57 26.30 -6.04
CA LEU A 1008 -26.57 25.22 -5.97
C LEU A 1008 -27.19 23.86 -6.30
N ILE A 1009 -26.47 23.04 -7.07
CA ILE A 1009 -26.84 21.66 -7.41
C ILE A 1009 -25.69 20.75 -6.99
N VAL A 1010 -25.90 19.82 -6.05
CA VAL A 1010 -24.85 18.96 -5.49
C VAL A 1010 -24.99 17.53 -6.01
N CYS A 1011 -24.06 17.10 -6.86
CA CYS A 1011 -24.01 15.75 -7.44
C CYS A 1011 -23.19 14.80 -6.57
N CYS A 1012 -23.85 13.76 -6.05
CA CYS A 1012 -23.24 12.74 -5.19
C CYS A 1012 -23.73 11.33 -5.52
N THR A 1013 -23.04 10.31 -4.98
CA THR A 1013 -23.46 8.91 -5.06
C THR A 1013 -24.18 8.48 -3.78
N ALA A 1014 -24.92 7.37 -3.82
CA ALA A 1014 -25.56 6.78 -2.64
C ALA A 1014 -24.58 6.06 -1.68
N SER A 1015 -23.34 6.57 -1.55
CA SER A 1015 -22.30 6.03 -0.68
C SER A 1015 -22.04 6.96 0.52
N GLU A 1016 -21.75 6.40 1.69
CA GLU A 1016 -21.44 7.17 2.89
C GLU A 1016 -20.22 8.09 2.71
N ALA A 1017 -19.22 7.65 1.92
CA ALA A 1017 -18.05 8.47 1.59
C ALA A 1017 -18.45 9.73 0.81
N SER A 1018 -19.19 9.59 -0.30
CA SER A 1018 -19.64 10.73 -1.12
C SER A 1018 -20.59 11.65 -0.36
N LEU A 1019 -21.40 11.12 0.57
CA LEU A 1019 -22.21 11.92 1.49
C LEU A 1019 -21.35 12.67 2.53
N GLY A 1020 -20.32 12.03 3.07
CA GLY A 1020 -19.34 12.66 3.97
C GLY A 1020 -18.59 13.81 3.29
N ASP A 1021 -18.13 13.60 2.05
CA ASP A 1021 -17.46 14.60 1.23
C ASP A 1021 -18.38 15.79 0.94
N ALA A 1022 -19.66 15.55 0.58
CA ALA A 1022 -20.65 16.61 0.38
C ALA A 1022 -20.80 17.49 1.64
N ARG A 1023 -20.97 16.86 2.81
CA ARG A 1023 -21.12 17.59 4.08
C ARG A 1023 -19.86 18.37 4.45
N HIS A 1024 -18.67 17.80 4.21
CA HIS A 1024 -17.41 18.47 4.50
C HIS A 1024 -17.18 19.68 3.59
N LEU A 1025 -17.49 19.54 2.29
CA LEU A 1025 -17.39 20.62 1.31
C LEU A 1025 -18.30 21.80 1.71
N LEU A 1026 -19.58 21.51 1.97
CA LEU A 1026 -20.58 22.54 2.32
C LEU A 1026 -20.26 23.27 3.63
N ARG A 1027 -19.63 22.59 4.60
CA ARG A 1027 -19.15 23.20 5.86
C ARG A 1027 -17.97 24.17 5.72
N ARG A 1028 -17.31 24.24 4.56
CA ARG A 1028 -16.17 25.15 4.35
C ARG A 1028 -16.57 26.55 3.88
N LEU A 1029 -17.83 26.75 3.49
CA LEU A 1029 -18.32 28.04 3.04
C LEU A 1029 -18.59 28.97 4.24
N PRO A 1030 -18.43 30.31 4.10
CA PRO A 1030 -18.72 31.26 5.17
C PRO A 1030 -20.14 31.09 5.72
N GLU A 1031 -20.31 31.08 7.05
CA GLU A 1031 -21.56 30.64 7.68
C GLU A 1031 -22.82 31.32 7.11
N ASP A 1032 -22.82 32.64 6.98
CA ASP A 1032 -24.00 33.42 6.54
C ASP A 1032 -24.46 33.05 5.13
N ARG A 1033 -23.54 32.90 4.17
CA ARG A 1033 -23.84 32.53 2.78
C ARG A 1033 -24.12 31.04 2.65
N SER A 1034 -23.42 30.22 3.44
CA SER A 1034 -23.60 28.76 3.44
C SER A 1034 -25.04 28.37 3.78
N ARG A 1035 -25.67 29.01 4.78
CA ARG A 1035 -27.03 28.70 5.22
C ARG A 1035 -28.07 28.98 4.13
N VAL A 1036 -27.95 30.10 3.41
CA VAL A 1036 -28.88 30.47 2.33
C VAL A 1036 -28.73 29.53 1.13
N LEU A 1037 -27.49 29.26 0.69
CA LEU A 1037 -27.24 28.33 -0.41
C LEU A 1037 -27.61 26.88 -0.05
N LEU A 1038 -27.40 26.45 1.20
CA LEU A 1038 -27.79 25.13 1.70
C LEU A 1038 -29.30 24.94 1.75
N ARG A 1039 -30.04 25.91 2.29
CA ARG A 1039 -31.51 25.86 2.39
C ARG A 1039 -32.17 25.62 1.02
N ASN A 1040 -31.58 26.16 -0.03
CA ASN A 1040 -32.10 26.03 -1.38
C ASN A 1040 -31.43 24.91 -2.21
N ALA A 1041 -30.30 24.34 -1.77
CA ALA A 1041 -29.51 23.39 -2.56
C ALA A 1041 -30.31 22.17 -3.02
N VAL A 1042 -30.16 21.81 -4.30
CA VAL A 1042 -30.78 20.61 -4.89
C VAL A 1042 -29.74 19.50 -4.95
N VAL A 1043 -30.00 18.37 -4.30
CA VAL A 1043 -29.07 17.23 -4.27
C VAL A 1043 -29.45 16.24 -5.37
N VAL A 1044 -28.54 16.03 -6.31
CA VAL A 1044 -28.70 15.07 -7.40
C VAL A 1044 -27.97 13.79 -7.04
N VAL A 1045 -28.71 12.69 -6.90
CA VAL A 1045 -28.13 11.38 -6.59
C VAL A 1045 -28.15 10.49 -7.82
N GLY A 1046 -26.97 10.20 -8.36
CA GLY A 1046 -26.78 9.48 -9.62
C GLY A 1046 -25.34 8.98 -9.79
N GLY A 1047 -25.07 8.31 -10.91
CA GLY A 1047 -23.71 7.90 -11.28
C GLY A 1047 -23.64 6.57 -12.06
N PRO A 1048 -22.56 6.36 -12.84
CA PRO A 1048 -22.35 5.13 -13.59
C PRO A 1048 -22.12 3.95 -12.63
N GLY A 1049 -23.12 3.10 -12.48
CA GLY A 1049 -23.06 1.90 -11.64
C GLY A 1049 -24.09 1.83 -10.50
N ASN A 1050 -25.00 2.79 -10.36
CA ASN A 1050 -26.05 2.74 -9.33
C ASN A 1050 -27.18 1.74 -9.68
N THR A 1051 -26.87 0.43 -9.65
CA THR A 1051 -27.82 -0.66 -9.87
C THR A 1051 -28.66 -0.91 -8.61
N GLY A 1052 -29.79 -0.22 -8.50
CA GLY A 1052 -30.92 -0.65 -7.65
C GLY A 1052 -30.79 -0.43 -6.13
N ARG A 1053 -29.67 0.09 -5.61
CA ARG A 1053 -29.54 0.37 -4.17
C ARG A 1053 -30.60 1.40 -3.73
N GLN A 1054 -31.37 1.12 -2.70
CA GLN A 1054 -32.32 2.11 -2.14
C GLN A 1054 -31.54 3.22 -1.42
N LEU A 1055 -32.07 4.44 -1.44
CA LEU A 1055 -31.56 5.53 -0.60
C LEU A 1055 -32.03 5.28 0.84
N PRO A 1056 -31.16 5.46 1.85
CA PRO A 1056 -31.58 5.47 3.25
C PRO A 1056 -32.68 6.51 3.48
N ALA A 1057 -33.68 6.19 4.30
CA ALA A 1057 -34.81 7.10 4.56
C ALA A 1057 -34.38 8.42 5.25
N ASP A 1058 -33.26 8.37 5.98
CA ASP A 1058 -32.62 9.50 6.67
C ASP A 1058 -31.60 10.25 5.78
N PHE A 1059 -31.41 9.87 4.51
CA PHE A 1059 -30.45 10.50 3.60
C PHE A 1059 -30.61 12.04 3.48
N PRO A 1060 -31.82 12.62 3.35
CA PRO A 1060 -31.99 14.08 3.32
C PRO A 1060 -31.62 14.74 4.66
N GLN A 1061 -32.03 14.12 5.77
CA GLN A 1061 -31.75 14.58 7.14
C GLN A 1061 -30.24 14.61 7.43
N ARG A 1062 -29.49 13.61 6.96
CA ARG A 1062 -28.03 13.55 7.08
C ARG A 1062 -27.31 14.67 6.31
N LEU A 1063 -27.86 15.11 5.18
CA LEU A 1063 -27.32 16.22 4.39
C LEU A 1063 -27.80 17.61 4.85
N GLY A 1064 -28.89 17.67 5.62
CA GLY A 1064 -29.50 18.94 6.06
C GLY A 1064 -30.30 19.62 4.94
N VAL A 1065 -30.89 18.84 4.02
CA VAL A 1065 -31.71 19.33 2.91
C VAL A 1065 -33.10 18.69 2.95
N ASP A 1066 -34.10 19.40 2.43
CA ASP A 1066 -35.47 18.89 2.33
C ASP A 1066 -35.54 17.69 1.37
N ALA A 1067 -36.38 16.70 1.72
CA ALA A 1067 -36.53 15.48 0.93
C ALA A 1067 -37.00 15.76 -0.52
N GLU A 1068 -37.79 16.81 -0.73
CA GLU A 1068 -38.28 17.24 -2.05
C GLU A 1068 -37.19 17.85 -2.93
N ARG A 1069 -36.09 18.34 -2.34
CA ARG A 1069 -34.90 18.84 -3.05
C ARG A 1069 -33.88 17.73 -3.38
N VAL A 1070 -34.18 16.47 -3.09
CA VAL A 1070 -33.33 15.32 -3.46
C VAL A 1070 -33.85 14.65 -4.73
N VAL A 1071 -33.18 14.90 -5.86
CA VAL A 1071 -33.53 14.29 -7.16
C VAL A 1071 -32.68 13.06 -7.42
N ARG A 1072 -33.32 11.88 -7.42
CA ARG A 1072 -32.67 10.62 -7.81
C ARG A 1072 -32.72 10.43 -9.33
N ILE A 1073 -31.57 10.38 -9.98
CA ILE A 1073 -31.46 10.03 -11.40
C ILE A 1073 -31.41 8.50 -11.53
N PRO A 1074 -32.35 7.87 -12.26
CA PRO A 1074 -32.33 6.42 -12.48
C PRO A 1074 -31.19 6.02 -13.43
N PHE A 1075 -30.76 4.75 -13.37
CA PHE A 1075 -29.78 4.24 -14.32
C PHE A 1075 -30.34 4.23 -15.75
N ASP A 1076 -29.67 4.97 -16.64
CA ASP A 1076 -30.00 5.07 -18.05
C ASP A 1076 -28.72 4.87 -18.89
N PRO A 1077 -28.69 3.88 -19.81
CA PRO A 1077 -27.56 3.71 -20.73
C PRO A 1077 -27.22 4.95 -21.57
N ALA A 1078 -28.20 5.82 -21.85
CA ALA A 1078 -28.01 7.06 -22.60
C ALA A 1078 -27.22 8.15 -21.83
N LEU A 1079 -27.02 7.97 -20.52
CA LEU A 1079 -26.24 8.86 -19.65
C LEU A 1079 -24.77 8.41 -19.46
N ARG A 1080 -24.30 7.41 -20.22
CA ARG A 1080 -22.90 7.00 -20.18
C ARG A 1080 -21.99 8.14 -20.64
N TYR A 1081 -20.83 8.26 -19.98
CA TYR A 1081 -19.77 9.20 -20.33
C TYR A 1081 -19.42 9.07 -21.83
N SER A 1082 -19.23 10.20 -22.52
CA SER A 1082 -19.10 10.33 -23.99
C SER A 1082 -20.23 9.74 -24.87
N GLY A 1083 -21.41 9.42 -24.31
CA GLY A 1083 -22.52 8.75 -25.04
C GLY A 1083 -23.83 9.52 -25.14
N PHE A 1084 -23.88 10.79 -24.72
CA PHE A 1084 -25.11 11.60 -24.75
C PHE A 1084 -25.40 12.15 -26.16
N ASP A 1085 -26.02 11.34 -27.00
CA ASP A 1085 -26.55 11.72 -28.32
C ASP A 1085 -27.95 12.38 -28.23
N GLY A 1086 -28.12 13.32 -27.28
CA GLY A 1086 -29.33 14.14 -27.16
C GLY A 1086 -30.51 13.54 -26.37
N LEU A 1087 -31.47 14.42 -26.06
CA LEU A 1087 -32.56 14.17 -25.10
C LEU A 1087 -33.54 13.06 -25.53
N GLY A 1088 -33.74 12.85 -26.83
CA GLY A 1088 -34.69 11.87 -27.37
C GLY A 1088 -34.32 10.40 -27.14
N ARG A 1089 -33.12 10.10 -26.63
CA ARG A 1089 -32.69 8.76 -26.23
C ARG A 1089 -32.93 8.43 -24.76
N LEU A 1090 -33.22 9.43 -23.91
CA LEU A 1090 -33.48 9.23 -22.50
C LEU A 1090 -34.77 8.40 -22.28
N ARG A 1091 -34.75 7.55 -21.25
CA ARG A 1091 -35.94 6.81 -20.82
C ARG A 1091 -36.93 7.76 -20.13
N PRO A 1092 -38.26 7.55 -20.23
CA PRO A 1092 -39.25 8.46 -19.62
C PRO A 1092 -39.08 8.71 -18.12
N ALA A 1093 -38.58 7.73 -17.36
CA ALA A 1093 -38.26 7.91 -15.94
C ALA A 1093 -37.08 8.88 -15.72
N THR A 1094 -36.05 8.81 -16.58
CA THR A 1094 -34.88 9.70 -16.60
C THR A 1094 -35.29 11.10 -17.01
N THR A 1095 -36.09 11.22 -18.08
CA THR A 1095 -36.67 12.50 -18.53
C THR A 1095 -37.52 13.14 -17.43
N ARG A 1096 -38.37 12.39 -16.72
CA ARG A 1096 -39.14 12.91 -15.57
C ARG A 1096 -38.24 13.39 -14.42
N ALA A 1097 -37.14 12.68 -14.13
CA ALA A 1097 -36.20 13.09 -13.09
C ALA A 1097 -35.49 14.41 -13.45
N TYR A 1098 -35.04 14.57 -14.69
CA TYR A 1098 -34.45 15.84 -15.16
C TYR A 1098 -35.48 16.97 -15.30
N LEU A 1099 -36.74 16.69 -15.65
CA LEU A 1099 -37.82 17.68 -15.59
C LEU A 1099 -38.08 18.17 -14.16
N LYS A 1100 -38.03 17.28 -13.16
CA LYS A 1100 -38.16 17.68 -11.74
C LYS A 1100 -36.94 18.47 -11.26
N LEU A 1101 -35.73 18.10 -11.68
CA LEU A 1101 -34.52 18.90 -11.43
C LEU A 1101 -34.64 20.29 -12.05
N ALA A 1102 -35.09 20.37 -13.31
CA ALA A 1102 -35.32 21.64 -14.00
C ALA A 1102 -36.36 22.50 -13.26
N GLU A 1103 -37.46 21.94 -12.77
CA GLU A 1103 -38.46 22.67 -11.98
C GLU A 1103 -37.83 23.27 -10.71
N LEU A 1104 -37.12 22.46 -9.92
CA LEU A 1104 -36.50 22.89 -8.66
C LEU A 1104 -35.44 23.99 -8.82
N VAL A 1105 -34.83 24.12 -10.00
CA VAL A 1105 -33.88 25.21 -10.32
C VAL A 1105 -34.51 26.34 -11.14
N THR A 1106 -35.78 26.18 -11.53
CA THR A 1106 -36.57 27.20 -12.24
C THR A 1106 -37.48 27.99 -11.29
N ASP A 1107 -37.88 27.40 -10.17
CA ASP A 1107 -38.75 28.02 -9.17
C ASP A 1107 -38.03 29.12 -8.36
N PRO A 1108 -38.48 30.39 -8.37
CA PRO A 1108 -38.01 31.41 -7.44
C PRO A 1108 -38.59 31.15 -6.05
N GLY A 1109 -37.86 30.36 -5.26
CA GLY A 1109 -38.32 29.77 -3.99
C GLY A 1109 -39.21 30.69 -3.14
N THR A 1110 -40.50 30.36 -3.10
CA THR A 1110 -41.45 30.94 -2.15
C THR A 1110 -41.29 30.28 -0.79
N HIS A 1111 -41.16 31.11 0.26
CA HIS A 1111 -41.05 30.87 1.71
C HIS A 1111 -39.69 31.10 2.37
#